data_AF-A0AAV2IER6-F1
#
_entry.id   AF-A0AAV2IER6-F1
#
_cell.length_a   1.000
_cell.length_b   1.000
_cell.length_c   1.000
_cell.angle_alpha   90.00
_cell.angle_beta   90.00
_cell.angle_gamma   90.00
#
_symmetry.space_group_name_H-M   'P 1'
#
loop_
_entity.id
_entity.type
_entity.pdbx_description
1 polymer ?
#
loop_
_entity_poly.entity_id
_entity_poly.type
_entity_poly.pdbx_seq_one_letter_code
_entity_poly.pdbx_strand_id
1 'polypeptide(L)'
;MEAIIRIPIIVCLLFLMGIPVAKSVCQFPSYYDGSWYHRDSGSDTNLIISATSGTWGVDRECFQKVDHDKIITSDGVNATILLKTVGVNCYICMDVIYRSIYIMQYRRSECKTEGDIKLCEGISKLPEHNELVTMFKQVSPVMNCIASIEGLFQFSYEINEKGGGICNNSENILEACQTPGSPNYDNKDFLMRFRVCPDVQTSFRQTIRYKCMGTWVANMNNNTYTFVGLAHDETGVLQDKYKCLMTLRDQHSEDNTIRWGLSRFGDCTNLKSLEQSPIRIVLRRVAPKTSFMIPQCILPRNLTGTWFTQGIQFASSVWINDTHIYYRTMMSQFDYEETWFACQANLGTRFLMSKVVVGRCEISFVCFDLVPRHDGIVRYRVGRSVKLPFTLDERTRDKDFLVTSFKETCSWQWLTFSRDNVDWKYEVLIQNPPSPVICPIGGRYSFRQYSNDFYQLYDTRIRGITLSPRNKISCLMNVSEFKSCHGDMSKMEIDATYCETVDYRGRPIGEYEEPDHILTCAGHWLEDMKSYMITYDEEDAISKFRCWVYERISWTDIALSRSETARCPKNQNSRSYEIDGARFYMALTETERLFDDCPPRFDSGITPNAKPRTLYTLYSGSQSCFFSNLQAKYFMFVFLVFNFFSFRN
;
A
#
# COMPACT_ATOMS: atom_id res chain seq x y z
N MET A 1 93.86 16.64 -37.97
CA MET A 1 93.28 16.07 -36.73
C MET A 1 91.78 15.97 -37.01
N GLU A 2 91.25 14.80 -37.36
CA GLU A 2 90.94 13.66 -36.46
C GLU A 2 89.63 13.93 -35.67
N ALA A 3 88.66 13.02 -35.58
CA ALA A 3 88.45 11.71 -36.22
C ALA A 3 86.91 11.36 -36.20
N ILE A 4 86.31 10.62 -37.17
CA ILE A 4 86.04 9.15 -37.13
C ILE A 4 85.23 8.76 -35.87
N ILE A 5 83.97 8.27 -35.82
CA ILE A 5 83.16 7.20 -36.52
C ILE A 5 81.69 7.31 -35.93
N ARG A 6 80.50 6.85 -36.38
CA ARG A 6 79.74 6.19 -37.50
C ARG A 6 78.21 6.58 -37.29
N ILE A 7 77.17 6.37 -38.12
CA ILE A 7 76.60 5.26 -38.96
C ILE A 7 76.05 4.08 -38.12
N PRO A 8 74.88 3.45 -38.40
CA PRO A 8 73.86 3.66 -39.47
C PRO A 8 72.51 4.23 -38.91
N ILE A 9 71.47 4.62 -39.67
CA ILE A 9 70.90 4.16 -40.96
C ILE A 9 70.24 2.75 -40.91
N ILE A 10 69.46 2.46 -39.85
CA ILE A 10 68.60 1.26 -39.75
C ILE A 10 67.11 1.61 -39.48
N VAL A 11 66.81 2.78 -38.91
CA VAL A 11 65.47 3.11 -38.39
C VAL A 11 64.40 3.36 -39.49
N CYS A 12 64.79 3.81 -40.68
CA CYS A 12 63.83 4.31 -41.69
C CYS A 12 63.20 3.25 -42.62
N LEU A 13 63.61 1.97 -42.54
CA LEU A 13 63.16 0.91 -43.47
C LEU A 13 62.15 -0.08 -42.88
N LEU A 14 61.80 0.06 -41.59
CA LEU A 14 60.79 -0.78 -40.91
C LEU A 14 59.36 -0.21 -40.97
N PHE A 15 59.18 1.03 -41.45
CA PHE A 15 57.88 1.71 -41.49
C PHE A 15 57.05 1.46 -42.78
N LEU A 16 57.46 0.47 -43.60
CA LEU A 16 56.82 0.11 -44.87
C LEU A 16 56.26 -1.34 -44.90
N MET A 17 56.27 -2.04 -43.77
CA MET A 17 55.48 -3.27 -43.62
C MET A 17 54.03 -2.87 -43.32
N GLY A 18 53.17 -3.01 -44.32
CA GLY A 18 51.76 -2.65 -44.21
C GLY A 18 51.07 -3.43 -43.09
N ILE A 19 50.61 -2.71 -42.05
CA ILE A 19 49.75 -3.27 -41.01
C ILE A 19 48.51 -3.83 -41.71
N PRO A 20 48.21 -5.14 -41.61
CA PRO A 20 46.94 -5.64 -42.09
C PRO A 20 45.85 -5.00 -41.24
N VAL A 21 45.05 -4.11 -41.84
CA VAL A 21 43.86 -3.56 -41.19
C VAL A 21 42.98 -4.76 -40.87
N ALA A 22 42.92 -5.13 -39.59
CA ALA A 22 42.10 -6.22 -39.13
C ALA A 22 40.65 -5.86 -39.45
N LYS A 23 40.07 -6.52 -40.46
CA LYS A 23 38.61 -6.55 -40.61
C LYS A 23 38.06 -7.01 -39.27
N SER A 24 37.29 -6.16 -38.61
CA SER A 24 36.55 -6.51 -37.41
C SER A 24 35.57 -7.63 -37.80
N VAL A 25 35.95 -8.87 -37.50
CA VAL A 25 35.10 -10.04 -37.72
C VAL A 25 33.80 -9.79 -36.97
N CYS A 26 32.67 -9.82 -37.67
CA CYS A 26 31.39 -9.67 -37.01
C CYS A 26 31.13 -10.92 -36.15
N GLN A 27 31.37 -10.80 -34.86
CA GLN A 27 31.06 -11.81 -33.87
C GLN A 27 29.76 -11.44 -33.14
N PHE A 28 28.91 -12.43 -32.93
CA PHE A 28 27.72 -12.23 -32.10
C PHE A 28 28.10 -12.24 -30.62
N PRO A 29 27.39 -11.52 -29.75
CA PRO A 29 27.54 -11.66 -28.31
C PRO A 29 27.23 -13.09 -27.86
N SER A 30 27.98 -13.60 -26.88
CA SER A 30 27.83 -14.97 -26.37
C SER A 30 26.43 -15.29 -25.81
N TYR A 31 25.65 -14.28 -25.42
CA TYR A 31 24.27 -14.49 -24.96
C TYR A 31 23.28 -14.87 -26.09
N TYR A 32 23.60 -14.58 -27.36
CA TYR A 32 22.81 -15.03 -28.52
C TYR A 32 23.01 -16.53 -28.83
N ASP A 33 24.12 -17.13 -28.37
CA ASP A 33 24.53 -18.50 -28.71
C ASP A 33 23.53 -19.57 -28.26
N GLY A 34 23.22 -20.53 -29.13
CA GLY A 34 22.35 -21.69 -28.85
C GLY A 34 21.20 -21.88 -29.83
N SER A 35 20.28 -22.79 -29.50
CA SER A 35 19.08 -23.08 -30.30
C SER A 35 17.86 -22.26 -29.87
N TRP A 36 17.11 -21.79 -30.85
CA TRP A 36 15.98 -20.88 -30.71
C TRP A 36 14.77 -21.39 -31.51
N TYR A 37 13.64 -21.55 -30.84
CA TYR A 37 12.33 -21.73 -31.48
C TYR A 37 11.71 -20.36 -31.76
N HIS A 38 11.07 -20.21 -32.92
CA HIS A 38 10.21 -19.08 -33.23
C HIS A 38 9.06 -19.53 -34.12
N ARG A 39 8.05 -18.66 -34.27
CA ARG A 39 6.97 -18.85 -35.22
C ARG A 39 6.81 -17.60 -36.06
N ASP A 40 6.96 -17.74 -37.37
CA ASP A 40 6.90 -16.65 -38.35
C ASP A 40 5.84 -17.01 -39.40
N SER A 41 4.91 -16.09 -39.66
CA SER A 41 3.86 -16.26 -40.67
C SER A 41 3.04 -17.56 -40.54
N GLY A 42 2.86 -18.03 -39.30
CA GLY A 42 2.15 -19.27 -38.97
C GLY A 42 2.99 -20.55 -39.04
N SER A 43 4.23 -20.52 -39.55
CA SER A 43 5.14 -21.68 -39.62
C SER A 43 6.03 -21.78 -38.37
N ASP A 44 6.20 -22.99 -37.84
CA ASP A 44 7.05 -23.28 -36.68
C ASP A 44 8.49 -23.55 -37.12
N THR A 45 9.45 -22.74 -36.67
CA THR A 45 10.83 -22.75 -37.17
C THR A 45 11.87 -22.80 -36.05
N ASN A 46 12.85 -23.69 -36.23
CA ASN A 46 13.99 -23.82 -35.33
C ASN A 46 15.24 -23.21 -35.98
N LEU A 47 16.00 -22.47 -35.18
CA LEU A 47 17.22 -21.77 -35.58
C LEU A 47 18.36 -22.13 -34.63
N ILE A 48 19.59 -22.24 -35.13
CA ILE A 48 20.80 -22.33 -34.31
C ILE A 48 21.62 -21.06 -34.59
N ILE A 49 21.96 -20.31 -33.54
CA ILE A 49 22.86 -19.16 -33.62
C ILE A 49 24.16 -19.57 -32.95
N SER A 50 25.29 -19.35 -33.63
CA SER A 50 26.63 -19.68 -33.11
C SER A 50 27.48 -18.41 -33.09
N ALA A 51 27.86 -17.99 -31.89
CA ALA A 51 28.66 -16.78 -31.67
C ALA A 51 30.12 -16.95 -32.11
N THR A 52 30.65 -18.19 -32.03
CA THR A 52 32.04 -18.52 -32.39
C THR A 52 32.28 -18.59 -33.89
N SER A 53 31.30 -19.07 -34.67
CA SER A 53 31.35 -19.09 -36.15
C SER A 53 30.70 -17.87 -36.81
N GLY A 54 29.97 -17.03 -36.06
CA GLY A 54 29.26 -15.87 -36.61
C GLY A 54 28.08 -16.24 -37.53
N THR A 55 27.52 -17.45 -37.36
CA THR A 55 26.46 -18.01 -38.23
C THR A 55 25.07 -17.90 -37.61
N TRP A 56 24.08 -17.55 -38.44
CA TRP A 56 22.69 -17.36 -38.07
C TRP A 56 21.80 -18.35 -38.82
N GLY A 57 21.62 -19.54 -38.26
CA GLY A 57 21.13 -20.71 -38.98
C GLY A 57 22.24 -21.37 -39.80
N VAL A 58 21.86 -22.17 -40.78
CA VAL A 58 22.80 -22.97 -41.59
C VAL A 58 23.48 -22.13 -42.68
N ASP A 59 22.73 -21.22 -43.32
CA ASP A 59 23.13 -20.63 -44.61
C ASP A 59 23.47 -19.13 -44.55
N ARG A 60 23.69 -18.56 -43.34
CA ARG A 60 23.90 -17.11 -43.17
C ARG A 60 25.07 -16.80 -42.25
N GLU A 61 25.94 -15.90 -42.69
CA GLU A 61 27.11 -15.39 -41.97
C GLU A 61 26.91 -13.90 -41.64
N CYS A 62 27.45 -13.42 -40.52
CA CYS A 62 27.43 -11.98 -40.24
C CYS A 62 28.44 -11.21 -41.11
N PHE A 63 27.95 -10.21 -41.84
CA PHE A 63 28.77 -9.26 -42.60
C PHE A 63 29.10 -8.00 -41.80
N GLN A 64 28.10 -7.44 -41.09
CA GLN A 64 28.25 -6.22 -40.29
C GLN A 64 27.28 -6.24 -39.11
N LYS A 65 27.67 -5.61 -38.00
CA LYS A 65 26.83 -5.39 -36.81
C LYS A 65 26.95 -3.93 -36.37
N VAL A 66 25.81 -3.34 -36.02
CA VAL A 66 25.69 -2.03 -35.38
C VAL A 66 24.98 -2.26 -34.04
N ASP A 67 25.67 -1.97 -32.94
CA ASP A 67 25.07 -1.96 -31.61
C ASP A 67 24.38 -0.62 -31.36
N HIS A 68 23.22 -0.66 -30.71
CA HIS A 68 22.43 0.50 -30.31
C HIS A 68 22.59 0.79 -28.82
N ASP A 69 22.56 2.07 -28.45
CA ASP A 69 22.70 2.49 -27.06
C ASP A 69 21.64 1.89 -26.12
N LYS A 70 22.02 1.67 -24.85
CA LYS A 70 21.15 1.06 -23.85
C LYS A 70 20.06 2.03 -23.38
N ILE A 71 18.90 1.97 -24.01
CA ILE A 71 17.69 2.73 -23.61
C ILE A 71 17.11 2.23 -22.26
N ILE A 72 17.38 0.97 -21.86
CA ILE A 72 16.80 0.32 -20.66
C ILE A 72 17.87 -0.50 -19.92
N THR A 73 17.73 -0.61 -18.59
CA THR A 73 18.55 -1.41 -17.65
C THR A 73 18.40 -2.94 -17.86
N SER A 74 18.80 -3.43 -19.02
CA SER A 74 18.97 -4.87 -19.32
C SER A 74 20.44 -5.18 -19.61
N ASP A 75 20.89 -6.40 -19.33
CA ASP A 75 22.32 -6.76 -19.43
C ASP A 75 22.83 -6.83 -20.87
N GLY A 76 21.98 -7.23 -21.82
CA GLY A 76 22.31 -7.27 -23.25
C GLY A 76 22.23 -5.92 -23.94
N VAL A 77 22.45 -5.94 -25.26
CA VAL A 77 22.48 -4.77 -26.15
C VAL A 77 21.60 -5.07 -27.36
N ASN A 78 20.85 -4.08 -27.84
CA ASN A 78 20.06 -4.20 -29.08
C ASN A 78 20.99 -3.97 -30.27
N ALA A 79 20.82 -4.72 -31.36
CA ALA A 79 21.73 -4.63 -32.51
C ALA A 79 21.00 -4.79 -33.84
N THR A 80 21.36 -3.95 -34.82
CA THR A 80 21.04 -4.18 -36.23
C THR A 80 22.19 -4.93 -36.88
N ILE A 81 21.87 -6.08 -37.47
CA ILE A 81 22.83 -7.03 -38.02
C ILE A 81 22.57 -7.15 -39.53
N LEU A 82 23.62 -7.06 -40.34
CA LEU A 82 23.57 -7.42 -41.75
C LEU A 82 24.09 -8.85 -41.91
N LEU A 83 23.19 -9.77 -42.25
CA LEU A 83 23.50 -11.15 -42.57
C LEU A 83 23.71 -11.31 -44.07
N LYS A 84 24.76 -12.01 -44.50
CA LYS A 84 24.97 -12.44 -45.89
C LYS A 84 24.59 -13.90 -46.06
N THR A 85 23.88 -14.23 -47.12
CA THR A 85 23.55 -15.63 -47.46
C THR A 85 24.75 -16.29 -48.14
N VAL A 86 25.12 -17.50 -47.72
CA VAL A 86 26.25 -18.25 -48.32
C VAL A 86 25.92 -18.60 -49.77
N GLY A 87 26.87 -18.34 -50.68
CA GLY A 87 26.73 -18.64 -52.12
C GLY A 87 25.82 -17.71 -52.94
N VAL A 88 25.12 -16.75 -52.33
CA VAL A 88 24.20 -15.82 -53.02
C VAL A 88 24.55 -14.37 -52.66
N ASN A 89 24.49 -13.42 -53.60
CA ASN A 89 24.67 -11.99 -53.26
C ASN A 89 23.39 -11.38 -52.67
N CYS A 90 22.92 -11.96 -51.56
CA CYS A 90 21.71 -11.60 -50.84
C CYS A 90 22.07 -11.19 -49.41
N TYR A 91 21.82 -9.93 -49.08
CA TYR A 91 21.99 -9.38 -47.73
C TYR A 91 20.62 -9.23 -47.06
N ILE A 92 20.53 -9.52 -45.77
CA ILE A 92 19.31 -9.40 -44.97
C ILE A 92 19.61 -8.48 -43.78
N CYS A 93 18.86 -7.39 -43.65
CA CYS A 93 18.84 -6.59 -42.43
C CYS A 93 18.07 -7.36 -41.36
N MET A 94 18.66 -7.50 -40.18
CA MET A 94 18.05 -8.19 -39.05
C MET A 94 18.22 -7.36 -37.78
N ASP A 95 17.12 -6.77 -37.33
CA ASP A 95 17.08 -5.96 -36.12
C ASP A 95 16.77 -6.87 -34.94
N VAL A 96 17.68 -6.98 -33.98
CA VAL A 96 17.56 -7.86 -32.82
C VAL A 96 17.41 -7.01 -31.56
N ILE A 97 16.27 -7.16 -30.88
CA ILE A 97 16.00 -6.55 -29.58
C ILE A 97 16.14 -7.62 -28.50
N TYR A 98 17.13 -7.44 -27.62
CA TYR A 98 17.38 -8.34 -26.51
C TYR A 98 16.37 -8.08 -25.38
N ARG A 99 15.71 -9.13 -24.87
CA ARG A 99 14.77 -9.02 -23.74
C ARG A 99 15.29 -9.74 -22.50
N SER A 100 15.80 -10.96 -22.66
CA SER A 100 16.42 -11.75 -21.58
C SER A 100 17.29 -12.88 -22.14
N ILE A 101 17.99 -13.60 -21.27
CA ILE A 101 18.84 -14.75 -21.63
C ILE A 101 18.08 -15.89 -22.35
N TYR A 102 16.74 -15.92 -22.28
CA TYR A 102 15.90 -16.91 -22.95
C TYR A 102 14.94 -16.33 -24.00
N ILE A 103 14.85 -15.00 -24.14
CA ILE A 103 13.91 -14.32 -25.04
C ILE A 103 14.61 -13.20 -25.81
N MET A 104 14.52 -13.28 -27.14
CA MET A 104 14.92 -12.21 -28.05
C MET A 104 13.79 -11.95 -29.03
N GLN A 105 13.68 -10.71 -29.50
CA GLN A 105 12.76 -10.35 -30.57
C GLN A 105 13.55 -9.95 -31.82
N TYR A 106 13.05 -10.23 -33.01
CA TYR A 106 13.66 -9.78 -34.26
C TYR A 106 12.66 -9.22 -35.28
N ARG A 107 13.15 -8.32 -36.12
CA ARG A 107 12.55 -7.96 -37.41
C ARG A 107 13.53 -8.36 -38.52
N ARG A 108 13.05 -8.98 -39.60
CA ARG A 108 13.85 -9.33 -40.78
C ARG A 108 13.37 -8.54 -41.99
N SER A 109 14.30 -8.01 -42.79
CA SER A 109 13.96 -7.50 -44.12
C SER A 109 13.79 -8.62 -45.14
N GLU A 110 13.27 -8.26 -46.31
CA GLU A 110 13.48 -9.05 -47.53
C GLU A 110 14.95 -9.02 -47.96
N CYS A 111 15.27 -9.79 -49.01
CA CYS A 111 16.61 -9.85 -49.60
C CYS A 111 16.99 -8.52 -50.27
N LYS A 112 18.16 -7.96 -49.93
CA LYS A 112 18.69 -6.70 -50.45
C LYS A 112 20.00 -6.91 -51.21
N THR A 113 20.27 -6.04 -52.17
CA THR A 113 21.53 -6.03 -52.92
C THR A 113 22.59 -5.17 -52.22
N GLU A 114 23.84 -5.23 -52.70
CA GLU A 114 24.98 -4.58 -52.05
C GLU A 114 24.89 -3.04 -52.03
N GLY A 115 24.17 -2.44 -52.99
CA GLY A 115 23.90 -1.00 -52.98
C GLY A 115 22.89 -0.58 -51.90
N ASP A 116 21.98 -1.49 -51.52
CA ASP A 116 20.83 -1.20 -50.66
C ASP A 116 21.14 -1.37 -49.16
N ILE A 117 22.38 -1.74 -48.80
CA ILE A 117 22.81 -2.00 -47.42
C ILE A 117 22.58 -0.78 -46.52
N LYS A 118 22.67 0.44 -47.07
CA LYS A 118 22.40 1.69 -46.34
C LYS A 118 20.91 1.92 -46.02
N LEU A 119 20.00 1.10 -46.56
CA LEU A 119 18.56 1.15 -46.30
C LEU A 119 18.11 0.13 -45.22
N CYS A 120 19.00 -0.35 -44.34
CA CYS A 120 18.56 -1.04 -43.13
C CYS A 120 17.96 -0.05 -42.14
N GLU A 121 16.64 0.10 -42.16
CA GLU A 121 15.85 1.02 -41.31
C GLU A 121 16.25 0.98 -39.82
N GLY A 122 16.53 -0.21 -39.28
CA GLY A 122 16.92 -0.36 -37.89
C GLY A 122 18.18 0.40 -37.47
N ILE A 123 19.04 0.77 -38.43
CA ILE A 123 20.22 1.63 -38.18
C ILE A 123 19.79 3.05 -37.77
N SER A 124 18.65 3.55 -38.24
CA SER A 124 18.13 4.90 -37.91
C SER A 124 16.96 4.90 -36.93
N LYS A 125 16.11 3.86 -36.92
CA LYS A 125 15.03 3.68 -35.94
C LYS A 125 14.80 2.20 -35.65
N LEU A 126 14.98 1.79 -34.39
CA LEU A 126 14.60 0.44 -33.92
C LEU A 126 13.09 0.18 -34.12
N PRO A 127 12.69 -1.05 -34.47
CA PRO A 127 11.30 -1.41 -34.75
C PRO A 127 10.38 -1.37 -33.52
N GLU A 128 9.10 -1.15 -33.80
CA GLU A 128 8.02 -1.23 -32.81
C GLU A 128 7.53 -2.67 -32.61
N HIS A 129 6.84 -2.96 -31.49
CA HIS A 129 6.51 -4.34 -31.09
C HIS A 129 5.65 -5.10 -32.12
N ASN A 130 4.83 -4.38 -32.90
CA ASN A 130 3.98 -4.97 -33.93
C ASN A 130 4.77 -5.59 -35.11
N GLU A 131 6.05 -5.25 -35.26
CA GLU A 131 6.94 -5.72 -36.33
C GLU A 131 7.91 -6.83 -35.88
N LEU A 132 7.80 -7.27 -34.62
CA LEU A 132 8.82 -8.05 -33.92
C LEU A 132 8.38 -9.50 -33.64
N VAL A 133 8.86 -10.43 -34.47
CA VAL A 133 8.75 -11.87 -34.20
C VAL A 133 9.55 -12.21 -32.93
N THR A 134 9.00 -13.05 -32.06
CA THR A 134 9.62 -13.40 -30.78
C THR A 134 10.23 -14.80 -30.84
N MET A 135 11.44 -14.95 -30.31
CA MET A 135 12.19 -16.20 -30.24
C MET A 135 12.38 -16.66 -28.79
N PHE A 136 12.26 -17.97 -28.58
CA PHE A 136 12.42 -18.63 -27.30
C PHE A 136 13.60 -19.60 -27.34
N LYS A 137 14.55 -19.43 -26.42
CA LYS A 137 15.75 -20.29 -26.33
C LYS A 137 15.34 -21.69 -25.87
N GLN A 138 15.79 -22.74 -26.54
CA GLN A 138 15.31 -24.12 -26.31
C GLN A 138 15.98 -24.81 -25.10
N VAL A 139 16.12 -24.09 -23.99
CA VAL A 139 16.70 -24.57 -22.72
C VAL A 139 15.64 -24.42 -21.63
N SER A 140 15.65 -25.29 -20.61
CA SER A 140 14.78 -25.09 -19.44
C SER A 140 15.17 -23.75 -18.77
N PRO A 141 14.24 -22.79 -18.63
CA PRO A 141 14.54 -21.54 -17.98
C PRO A 141 14.73 -21.74 -16.46
N VAL A 142 15.51 -20.85 -15.86
CA VAL A 142 15.79 -20.81 -14.41
C VAL A 142 15.39 -19.46 -13.80
N MET A 143 14.66 -18.62 -14.56
CA MET A 143 14.21 -17.29 -14.12
C MET A 143 12.99 -17.38 -13.18
N ASN A 144 12.89 -16.41 -12.28
CA ASN A 144 11.86 -16.32 -11.25
C ASN A 144 10.60 -15.59 -11.78
N CYS A 145 9.41 -16.11 -11.50
CA CYS A 145 8.13 -15.56 -11.96
C CYS A 145 7.61 -14.34 -11.18
N ILE A 146 8.19 -13.99 -10.01
CA ILE A 146 7.72 -12.89 -9.14
C ILE A 146 7.56 -11.56 -9.90
N ALA A 147 8.44 -11.25 -10.85
CA ALA A 147 8.37 -10.03 -11.66
C ALA A 147 7.21 -10.01 -12.69
N SER A 148 6.40 -11.07 -12.75
CA SER A 148 5.25 -11.22 -13.65
C SER A 148 3.96 -11.57 -12.91
N ILE A 149 3.95 -12.68 -12.17
CA ILE A 149 2.81 -13.16 -11.40
C ILE A 149 3.34 -13.83 -10.13
N GLU A 150 2.91 -13.32 -8.98
CA GLU A 150 3.07 -13.95 -7.67
C GLU A 150 1.70 -13.98 -7.00
N GLY A 151 1.36 -15.09 -6.33
CA GLY A 151 0.14 -15.21 -5.55
C GLY A 151 -0.82 -16.32 -5.98
N LEU A 152 -2.02 -16.25 -5.42
CA LEU A 152 -3.12 -17.19 -5.63
C LEU A 152 -4.35 -16.46 -6.21
N PHE A 153 -4.80 -16.91 -7.38
CA PHE A 153 -5.89 -16.27 -8.11
C PHE A 153 -6.94 -17.30 -8.55
N GLN A 154 -8.22 -16.97 -8.41
CA GLN A 154 -9.26 -17.58 -9.24
C GLN A 154 -9.22 -16.91 -10.62
N PHE A 155 -9.48 -17.65 -11.69
CA PHE A 155 -9.58 -17.06 -13.02
C PHE A 155 -10.80 -17.51 -13.81
N SER A 156 -11.49 -16.57 -14.47
CA SER A 156 -12.35 -16.89 -15.60
C SER A 156 -11.54 -16.81 -16.89
N TYR A 157 -11.87 -17.66 -17.86
CA TYR A 157 -11.22 -17.64 -19.16
C TYR A 157 -12.21 -17.78 -20.32
N GLU A 158 -11.86 -17.21 -21.46
CA GLU A 158 -12.64 -17.22 -22.69
C GLU A 158 -11.71 -17.54 -23.85
N ILE A 159 -12.18 -18.33 -24.82
CA ILE A 159 -11.41 -18.70 -26.02
C ILE A 159 -12.15 -18.11 -27.22
N ASN A 160 -11.53 -17.15 -27.89
CA ASN A 160 -12.19 -16.39 -28.96
C ASN A 160 -12.46 -17.22 -30.24
N GLU A 161 -11.92 -18.44 -30.33
CA GLU A 161 -12.20 -19.37 -31.42
C GLU A 161 -13.62 -19.93 -31.35
N LYS A 162 -14.41 -19.70 -32.41
CA LYS A 162 -15.80 -20.15 -32.59
C LYS A 162 -16.84 -19.51 -31.64
N GLY A 163 -16.51 -18.37 -31.03
CA GLY A 163 -17.44 -17.66 -30.15
C GLY A 163 -17.71 -18.39 -28.83
N GLY A 164 -16.66 -18.95 -28.22
CA GLY A 164 -16.76 -19.64 -26.94
C GLY A 164 -17.15 -18.69 -25.81
N GLY A 165 -18.09 -19.09 -24.96
CA GLY A 165 -18.50 -18.32 -23.79
C GLY A 165 -17.44 -18.24 -22.69
N ILE A 166 -17.62 -17.31 -21.74
CA ILE A 166 -16.73 -17.12 -20.59
C ILE A 166 -16.91 -18.29 -19.61
N CYS A 167 -15.87 -19.11 -19.43
CA CYS A 167 -15.84 -20.14 -18.40
C CYS A 167 -15.35 -19.58 -17.07
N ASN A 168 -16.28 -19.40 -16.12
CA ASN A 168 -16.02 -18.99 -14.75
C ASN A 168 -16.33 -20.14 -13.77
N ASN A 169 -15.33 -20.99 -13.48
CA ASN A 169 -15.43 -22.07 -12.50
C ASN A 169 -14.59 -21.72 -11.25
N SER A 170 -15.10 -21.96 -10.04
CA SER A 170 -14.40 -21.68 -8.77
C SER A 170 -13.21 -22.62 -8.49
N GLU A 171 -13.05 -23.68 -9.28
CA GLU A 171 -11.85 -24.53 -9.32
C GLU A 171 -10.80 -24.08 -10.36
N ASN A 172 -11.08 -23.04 -11.17
CA ASN A 172 -10.06 -22.44 -12.04
C ASN A 172 -9.08 -21.63 -11.19
N ILE A 173 -7.91 -22.19 -10.90
CA ILE A 173 -6.93 -21.61 -9.96
C ILE A 173 -5.57 -21.45 -10.63
N LEU A 174 -5.00 -20.24 -10.52
CA LEU A 174 -3.60 -19.95 -10.79
C LEU A 174 -2.85 -19.87 -9.45
N GLU A 175 -1.80 -20.67 -9.33
CA GLU A 175 -1.00 -20.87 -8.12
C GLU A 175 0.47 -20.55 -8.45
N ALA A 176 0.91 -19.34 -8.11
CA ALA A 176 2.26 -18.80 -8.34
C ALA A 176 2.93 -18.53 -6.99
N CYS A 177 3.27 -19.62 -6.29
CA CYS A 177 3.59 -19.61 -4.87
C CYS A 177 5.01 -20.11 -4.57
N GLN A 178 5.79 -19.31 -3.84
CA GLN A 178 7.04 -19.77 -3.23
C GLN A 178 6.77 -20.96 -2.29
N THR A 179 7.61 -22.00 -2.36
CA THR A 179 7.50 -23.21 -1.52
C THR A 179 8.80 -23.42 -0.72
N PRO A 180 8.88 -22.90 0.52
CA PRO A 180 10.02 -23.09 1.41
C PRO A 180 10.37 -24.57 1.59
N GLY A 181 11.65 -24.90 1.46
CA GLY A 181 12.15 -26.28 1.56
C GLY A 181 11.96 -27.14 0.31
N SER A 182 11.33 -26.64 -0.76
CA SER A 182 11.33 -27.33 -2.07
C SER A 182 12.57 -26.94 -2.89
N PRO A 183 12.96 -27.76 -3.91
CA PRO A 183 14.00 -27.38 -4.88
C PRO A 183 13.63 -26.14 -5.72
N ASN A 184 12.35 -25.75 -5.75
CA ASN A 184 11.81 -24.64 -6.54
C ASN A 184 11.53 -23.40 -5.66
N TYR A 185 12.37 -23.19 -4.64
CA TYR A 185 12.26 -22.09 -3.66
C TYR A 185 11.98 -20.71 -4.30
N ASP A 186 12.58 -20.45 -5.46
CA ASP A 186 12.56 -19.14 -6.14
C ASP A 186 11.39 -18.91 -7.12
N ASN A 187 10.21 -19.52 -6.90
CA ASN A 187 8.98 -19.32 -7.71
C ASN A 187 9.25 -19.38 -9.24
N LYS A 188 10.02 -20.37 -9.69
CA LYS A 188 10.46 -20.53 -11.09
C LYS A 188 9.36 -21.09 -12.01
N ASP A 189 8.40 -21.78 -11.41
CA ASP A 189 7.21 -22.32 -12.05
C ASP A 189 5.94 -21.88 -11.32
N PHE A 190 4.87 -21.64 -12.08
CA PHE A 190 3.52 -21.49 -11.57
C PHE A 190 2.57 -22.46 -12.27
N LEU A 191 1.45 -22.75 -11.62
CA LEU A 191 0.54 -23.80 -12.01
C LEU A 191 -0.86 -23.23 -12.28
N MET A 192 -1.40 -23.51 -13.47
CA MET A 192 -2.77 -23.14 -13.85
C MET A 192 -3.66 -24.39 -13.95
N ARG A 193 -4.72 -24.43 -13.15
CA ARG A 193 -5.75 -25.49 -13.18
C ARG A 193 -6.93 -24.97 -13.99
N PHE A 194 -7.16 -25.53 -15.17
CA PHE A 194 -8.35 -25.28 -15.99
C PHE A 194 -9.40 -26.35 -15.69
N ARG A 195 -10.67 -25.95 -15.55
CA ARG A 195 -11.82 -26.85 -15.45
C ARG A 195 -12.85 -26.57 -16.54
N VAL A 196 -13.62 -27.61 -16.83
CA VAL A 196 -14.84 -27.53 -17.65
C VAL A 196 -15.90 -26.68 -16.93
N CYS A 197 -16.60 -25.86 -17.69
CA CYS A 197 -17.85 -25.20 -17.32
C CYS A 197 -19.00 -25.86 -18.11
N PRO A 198 -20.11 -26.27 -17.49
CA PRO A 198 -21.18 -27.03 -18.16
C PRO A 198 -21.71 -26.35 -19.44
N ASP A 199 -21.85 -25.03 -19.41
CA ASP A 199 -22.48 -24.24 -20.47
C ASP A 199 -21.51 -23.82 -21.60
N VAL A 200 -20.22 -24.16 -21.49
CA VAL A 200 -19.15 -23.65 -22.37
C VAL A 200 -18.44 -24.81 -23.08
N GLN A 201 -18.81 -25.07 -24.33
CA GLN A 201 -18.23 -26.15 -25.15
C GLN A 201 -16.72 -26.01 -25.43
N THR A 202 -16.17 -24.79 -25.35
CA THR A 202 -14.73 -24.52 -25.48
C THR A 202 -13.96 -24.70 -24.17
N SER A 203 -14.63 -25.00 -23.05
CA SER A 203 -13.97 -25.24 -21.76
C SER A 203 -13.33 -26.64 -21.71
N PHE A 204 -12.26 -26.77 -20.91
CA PHE A 204 -11.43 -27.97 -20.90
C PHE A 204 -10.87 -28.23 -19.50
N ARG A 205 -10.59 -29.49 -19.18
CA ARG A 205 -9.92 -29.88 -17.92
C ARG A 205 -8.46 -30.22 -18.19
N GLN A 206 -7.57 -29.33 -17.80
CA GLN A 206 -6.12 -29.53 -17.86
C GLN A 206 -5.47 -28.86 -16.65
N THR A 207 -4.30 -29.34 -16.24
CA THR A 207 -3.41 -28.60 -15.35
C THR A 207 -2.10 -28.38 -16.08
N ILE A 208 -1.61 -27.14 -16.07
CA ILE A 208 -0.46 -26.72 -16.85
C ILE A 208 0.56 -26.08 -15.90
N ARG A 209 1.78 -26.61 -15.89
CA ARG A 209 2.95 -25.98 -15.25
C ARG A 209 3.66 -25.10 -16.27
N TYR A 210 3.70 -23.80 -16.01
CA TYR A 210 4.46 -22.82 -16.78
C TYR A 210 5.70 -22.38 -16.01
N LYS A 211 6.86 -22.37 -16.69
CA LYS A 211 8.10 -21.76 -16.21
C LYS A 211 8.32 -20.43 -16.91
N CYS A 212 8.73 -19.40 -16.18
CA CYS A 212 8.95 -18.08 -16.75
C CYS A 212 10.29 -17.99 -17.50
N MET A 213 10.24 -17.55 -18.76
CA MET A 213 11.43 -17.32 -19.60
C MET A 213 11.92 -15.88 -19.53
N GLY A 214 11.03 -14.92 -19.25
CA GLY A 214 11.39 -13.52 -19.05
C GLY A 214 10.23 -12.54 -19.25
N THR A 215 10.42 -11.32 -18.76
CA THR A 215 9.44 -10.22 -18.76
C THR A 215 9.97 -9.03 -19.53
N TRP A 216 9.14 -8.35 -20.32
CA TRP A 216 9.51 -7.08 -20.96
C TRP A 216 8.33 -6.13 -21.12
N VAL A 217 8.63 -4.84 -21.16
CA VAL A 217 7.63 -3.79 -21.45
C VAL A 217 7.69 -3.46 -22.95
N ALA A 218 6.51 -3.23 -23.54
CA ALA A 218 6.35 -2.76 -24.91
C ALA A 218 5.23 -1.71 -24.97
N ASN A 219 5.44 -0.66 -25.77
CA ASN A 219 4.43 0.37 -26.01
C ASN A 219 3.72 0.06 -27.32
N MET A 220 2.39 0.05 -27.30
CA MET A 220 1.54 -0.27 -28.45
C MET A 220 0.30 0.62 -28.41
N ASN A 221 0.03 1.36 -29.49
CA ASN A 221 -1.14 2.25 -29.62
C ASN A 221 -1.30 3.20 -28.41
N ASN A 222 -0.22 3.92 -28.07
CA ASN A 222 -0.06 4.79 -26.90
C ASN A 222 -0.14 4.15 -25.49
N ASN A 223 -0.59 2.89 -25.37
CA ASN A 223 -0.64 2.19 -24.09
C ASN A 223 0.66 1.43 -23.79
N THR A 224 1.00 1.27 -22.51
CA THR A 224 2.15 0.44 -22.08
C THR A 224 1.68 -0.95 -21.63
N TYR A 225 2.25 -1.98 -22.23
CA TYR A 225 1.92 -3.39 -21.96
C TYR A 225 3.13 -4.11 -21.37
N THR A 226 2.87 -4.98 -20.40
CA THR A 226 3.87 -5.90 -19.85
C THR A 226 3.64 -7.27 -20.45
N PHE A 227 4.67 -7.79 -21.13
CA PHE A 227 4.70 -9.12 -21.74
C PHE A 227 5.54 -10.09 -20.91
N VAL A 228 5.12 -11.36 -20.91
CA VAL A 228 5.78 -12.46 -20.19
C VAL A 228 5.88 -13.66 -21.11
N GLY A 229 7.09 -14.18 -21.32
CA GLY A 229 7.32 -15.41 -22.06
C GLY A 229 7.28 -16.63 -21.14
N LEU A 230 6.54 -17.67 -21.55
CA LEU A 230 6.32 -18.89 -20.78
C LEU A 230 6.79 -20.13 -21.56
N ALA A 231 7.38 -21.08 -20.84
CA ALA A 231 7.59 -22.45 -21.28
C ALA A 231 6.69 -23.40 -20.49
N HIS A 232 5.85 -24.19 -21.16
CA HIS A 232 5.15 -25.33 -20.60
C HIS A 232 6.14 -26.48 -20.42
N ASP A 233 6.22 -27.02 -19.20
CA ASP A 233 7.24 -28.00 -18.82
C ASP A 233 6.98 -29.42 -19.37
N GLU A 234 5.70 -29.79 -19.51
CA GLU A 234 5.26 -31.19 -19.69
C GLU A 234 4.90 -31.54 -21.16
N THR A 235 4.87 -30.56 -22.08
CA THR A 235 4.59 -30.81 -23.51
C THR A 235 5.84 -31.15 -24.34
N GLY A 236 5.86 -32.35 -24.93
CA GLY A 236 6.81 -32.73 -25.98
C GLY A 236 6.57 -32.05 -27.35
N VAL A 237 5.40 -31.44 -27.56
CA VAL A 237 5.06 -30.71 -28.80
C VAL A 237 5.60 -29.28 -28.72
N LEU A 238 6.59 -28.94 -29.54
CA LEU A 238 7.23 -27.61 -29.55
C LEU A 238 6.26 -26.45 -29.79
N GLN A 239 5.26 -26.65 -30.65
CA GLN A 239 4.25 -25.65 -31.02
C GLN A 239 3.42 -25.15 -29.81
N ASP A 240 3.12 -26.04 -28.88
CA ASP A 240 2.37 -25.72 -27.65
C ASP A 240 3.26 -25.38 -26.45
N LYS A 241 4.56 -25.69 -26.55
CA LYS A 241 5.53 -25.53 -25.47
C LYS A 241 5.74 -24.07 -25.08
N TYR A 242 5.77 -23.16 -26.05
CA TYR A 242 6.00 -21.73 -25.77
C TYR A 242 4.70 -20.95 -25.89
N LYS A 243 4.47 -20.00 -24.97
CA LYS A 243 3.31 -19.09 -24.99
C LYS A 243 3.74 -17.71 -24.48
N CYS A 244 2.98 -16.69 -24.84
CA CYS A 244 3.15 -15.31 -24.42
C CYS A 244 1.93 -14.89 -23.60
N LEU A 245 2.15 -14.25 -22.46
CA LEU A 245 1.15 -13.48 -21.73
C LEU A 245 1.36 -11.99 -21.98
N MET A 246 0.28 -11.21 -22.00
CA MET A 246 0.31 -9.75 -21.90
C MET A 246 -0.70 -9.22 -20.88
N THR A 247 -0.36 -8.11 -20.22
CA THR A 247 -1.28 -7.29 -19.42
C THR A 247 -1.02 -5.81 -19.68
N LEU A 248 -2.01 -4.94 -19.42
CA LEU A 248 -1.78 -3.50 -19.35
C LEU A 248 -1.00 -3.22 -18.06
N ARG A 249 0.02 -2.36 -18.13
CA ARG A 249 0.82 -2.01 -16.94
C ARG A 249 -0.03 -1.25 -15.91
N ASP A 250 -0.75 -0.24 -16.40
CA ASP A 250 -1.49 0.72 -15.58
C ASP A 250 -2.97 0.32 -15.50
N GLN A 251 -3.24 -0.99 -15.32
CA GLN A 251 -4.60 -1.50 -15.25
C GLN A 251 -5.25 -1.16 -13.90
N HIS A 252 -6.28 -0.32 -13.97
CA HIS A 252 -7.16 -0.02 -12.84
C HIS A 252 -8.57 -0.57 -13.11
N SER A 253 -9.15 -1.22 -12.11
CA SER A 253 -10.48 -1.85 -12.17
C SER A 253 -11.11 -1.81 -10.78
N GLU A 254 -12.34 -1.30 -10.67
CA GLU A 254 -13.05 -1.13 -9.39
C GLU A 254 -13.23 -2.47 -8.62
N ASP A 255 -13.42 -3.57 -9.36
CA ASP A 255 -13.50 -4.96 -8.88
C ASP A 255 -12.14 -5.55 -8.42
N ASN A 256 -11.03 -4.79 -8.50
CA ASN A 256 -9.65 -5.29 -8.37
C ASN A 256 -9.34 -6.51 -9.27
N THR A 257 -9.87 -6.52 -10.50
CA THR A 257 -9.61 -7.56 -11.50
C THR A 257 -8.42 -7.21 -12.39
N ILE A 258 -7.58 -8.21 -12.69
CA ILE A 258 -6.42 -8.06 -13.59
C ILE A 258 -6.71 -8.86 -14.87
N ARG A 259 -6.62 -8.23 -16.04
CA ARG A 259 -6.91 -8.84 -17.33
C ARG A 259 -5.60 -9.24 -18.01
N TRP A 260 -5.58 -10.45 -18.54
CA TRP A 260 -4.43 -11.04 -19.21
C TRP A 260 -4.84 -11.62 -20.56
N GLY A 261 -4.06 -11.33 -21.59
CA GLY A 261 -4.13 -11.98 -22.88
C GLY A 261 -3.11 -13.10 -22.98
N LEU A 262 -3.54 -14.32 -23.29
CA LEU A 262 -2.67 -15.48 -23.51
C LEU A 262 -2.67 -15.86 -25.00
N SER A 263 -1.47 -16.05 -25.57
CA SER A 263 -1.34 -16.54 -26.94
C SER A 263 -1.61 -18.03 -27.01
N ARG A 264 -2.20 -18.50 -28.13
CA ARG A 264 -2.41 -19.93 -28.36
C ARG A 264 -1.10 -20.70 -28.49
N PHE A 265 -0.11 -20.11 -29.16
CA PHE A 265 1.19 -20.68 -29.48
C PHE A 265 2.32 -19.70 -29.15
N GLY A 266 3.58 -20.05 -29.43
CA GLY A 266 4.76 -19.21 -29.19
C GLY A 266 4.92 -18.03 -30.17
N ASP A 267 3.81 -17.39 -30.55
CA ASP A 267 3.76 -16.20 -31.38
C ASP A 267 3.10 -15.06 -30.58
N CYS A 268 3.90 -14.09 -30.15
CA CYS A 268 3.42 -12.93 -29.41
C CYS A 268 2.81 -11.85 -30.31
N THR A 269 3.05 -11.86 -31.63
CA THR A 269 2.62 -10.78 -32.54
C THR A 269 1.10 -10.70 -32.71
N ASN A 270 0.40 -11.82 -32.46
CA ASN A 270 -1.07 -11.87 -32.44
C ASN A 270 -1.70 -11.21 -31.20
N LEU A 271 -0.91 -10.88 -30.17
CA LEU A 271 -1.38 -10.23 -28.93
C LEU A 271 -1.47 -8.71 -29.10
N LYS A 272 -2.40 -8.25 -29.94
CA LYS A 272 -2.54 -6.82 -30.32
C LYS A 272 -3.24 -5.96 -29.26
N SER A 273 -4.19 -6.52 -28.52
CA SER A 273 -4.85 -5.90 -27.37
C SER A 273 -5.55 -6.96 -26.52
N LEU A 274 -5.82 -6.65 -25.25
CA LEU A 274 -6.42 -7.60 -24.30
C LEU A 274 -7.72 -8.23 -24.83
N GLU A 275 -8.60 -7.46 -25.45
CA GLU A 275 -9.87 -7.98 -25.98
C GLU A 275 -9.71 -8.77 -27.29
N GLN A 276 -8.62 -8.59 -28.04
CA GLN A 276 -8.30 -9.35 -29.26
C GLN A 276 -7.46 -10.61 -29.01
N SER A 277 -7.05 -10.87 -27.76
CA SER A 277 -6.26 -12.04 -27.39
C SER A 277 -6.93 -13.37 -27.80
N PRO A 278 -6.20 -14.38 -28.32
CA PRO A 278 -6.78 -15.68 -28.65
C PRO A 278 -7.45 -16.37 -27.45
N ILE A 279 -6.82 -16.26 -26.28
CA ILE A 279 -7.38 -16.65 -24.98
C ILE A 279 -7.38 -15.42 -24.08
N ARG A 280 -8.54 -15.07 -23.52
CA ARG A 280 -8.70 -13.98 -22.55
C ARG A 280 -8.83 -14.57 -21.15
N ILE A 281 -8.17 -13.96 -20.18
CA ILE A 281 -8.13 -14.41 -18.78
C ILE A 281 -8.41 -13.22 -17.88
N VAL A 282 -9.31 -13.39 -16.90
CA VAL A 282 -9.56 -12.39 -15.86
C VAL A 282 -9.21 -13.01 -14.51
N LEU A 283 -8.14 -12.50 -13.88
CA LEU A 283 -7.69 -12.92 -12.56
C LEU A 283 -8.44 -12.15 -11.46
N ARG A 284 -8.82 -12.86 -10.41
CA ARG A 284 -9.31 -12.33 -9.13
C ARG A 284 -8.44 -12.90 -8.02
N ARG A 285 -7.86 -12.02 -7.19
CA ARG A 285 -7.08 -12.43 -6.00
C ARG A 285 -8.00 -13.23 -5.07
N VAL A 286 -7.54 -14.35 -4.51
CA VAL A 286 -8.32 -15.16 -3.56
C VAL A 286 -7.51 -15.55 -2.33
N ALA A 287 -8.18 -15.78 -1.20
CA ALA A 287 -7.53 -16.27 0.01
C ALA A 287 -7.13 -17.75 -0.14
N PRO A 288 -5.96 -18.18 0.38
CA PRO A 288 -5.58 -19.59 0.43
C PRO A 288 -6.56 -20.39 1.32
N LYS A 289 -7.13 -21.46 0.76
CA LYS A 289 -8.07 -22.35 1.44
C LYS A 289 -7.35 -23.10 2.56
N THR A 290 -7.49 -22.62 3.80
CA THR A 290 -6.67 -23.03 4.95
C THR A 290 -7.54 -23.18 6.20
N SER A 291 -7.24 -24.18 7.03
CA SER A 291 -7.93 -24.43 8.29
C SER A 291 -7.79 -23.28 9.29
N PHE A 292 -6.65 -22.58 9.27
CA PHE A 292 -6.36 -21.42 10.11
C PHE A 292 -7.24 -20.19 9.81
N MET A 293 -8.12 -20.23 8.81
CA MET A 293 -9.21 -19.26 8.66
C MET A 293 -10.41 -19.57 9.57
N ILE A 294 -10.50 -20.79 10.13
CA ILE A 294 -11.51 -21.17 11.12
C ILE A 294 -11.07 -20.63 12.50
N PRO A 295 -11.91 -19.84 13.19
CA PRO A 295 -11.59 -19.29 14.49
C PRO A 295 -11.72 -20.33 15.60
N GLN A 296 -10.78 -20.32 16.56
CA GLN A 296 -10.81 -21.12 17.78
C GLN A 296 -11.06 -20.27 19.05
N CYS A 297 -10.96 -18.93 18.95
CA CYS A 297 -11.32 -18.02 20.03
C CYS A 297 -12.29 -16.91 19.59
N ILE A 298 -12.81 -16.17 20.59
CA ILE A 298 -13.80 -15.10 20.42
C ILE A 298 -13.16 -13.78 20.88
N LEU A 299 -13.39 -12.72 20.11
CA LEU A 299 -12.99 -11.35 20.42
C LEU A 299 -13.96 -10.68 21.40
N PRO A 300 -13.51 -9.69 22.21
CA PRO A 300 -14.42 -8.97 23.10
C PRO A 300 -15.50 -8.22 22.31
N ARG A 301 -16.78 -8.52 22.58
CA ARG A 301 -17.95 -7.91 21.90
C ARG A 301 -17.94 -6.39 21.81
N ASN A 302 -17.34 -5.71 22.79
CA ASN A 302 -17.22 -4.24 22.77
C ASN A 302 -16.43 -3.71 21.56
N LEU A 303 -15.66 -4.56 20.87
CA LEU A 303 -14.88 -4.23 19.69
C LEU A 303 -15.62 -4.45 18.36
N THR A 304 -16.79 -5.11 18.34
CA THR A 304 -17.51 -5.40 17.09
C THR A 304 -18.00 -4.11 16.43
N GLY A 305 -17.81 -3.98 15.12
CA GLY A 305 -18.25 -2.83 14.33
C GLY A 305 -17.29 -2.45 13.20
N THR A 306 -17.53 -1.27 12.63
CA THR A 306 -16.69 -0.63 11.61
C THR A 306 -15.79 0.43 12.24
N TRP A 307 -14.53 0.43 11.79
CA TRP A 307 -13.43 1.18 12.37
C TRP A 307 -12.54 1.78 11.27
N PHE A 308 -11.89 2.90 11.58
CA PHE A 308 -10.81 3.50 10.82
C PHE A 308 -9.50 3.36 11.60
N THR A 309 -8.39 3.02 10.93
CA THR A 309 -7.09 2.80 11.59
C THR A 309 -6.08 3.92 11.33
N GLN A 310 -5.36 4.31 12.38
CA GLN A 310 -4.18 5.18 12.31
C GLN A 310 -2.86 4.40 12.08
N GLY A 311 -2.94 3.07 12.00
CA GLY A 311 -1.80 2.18 12.15
C GLY A 311 -0.89 2.05 10.92
N ILE A 312 -0.07 0.99 10.89
CA ILE A 312 0.85 0.69 9.77
C ILE A 312 0.11 0.65 8.41
N GLN A 313 -1.10 0.09 8.37
CA GLN A 313 -1.98 0.10 7.20
C GLN A 313 -2.86 1.36 7.20
N PHE A 314 -2.24 2.53 7.00
CA PHE A 314 -2.94 3.82 6.95
C PHE A 314 -4.06 3.83 5.88
N ALA A 315 -5.10 4.65 6.10
CA ALA A 315 -6.29 4.75 5.24
C ALA A 315 -7.03 3.42 4.99
N SER A 316 -6.92 2.42 5.88
CA SER A 316 -7.74 1.21 5.81
C SER A 316 -9.10 1.39 6.47
N SER A 317 -10.13 0.86 5.83
CA SER A 317 -11.37 0.50 6.51
C SER A 317 -11.19 -0.85 7.21
N VAL A 318 -11.64 -0.95 8.46
CA VAL A 318 -11.47 -2.14 9.30
C VAL A 318 -12.82 -2.58 9.83
N TRP A 319 -13.15 -3.86 9.67
CA TRP A 319 -14.37 -4.47 10.20
C TRP A 319 -14.00 -5.53 11.23
N ILE A 320 -14.58 -5.43 12.42
CA ILE A 320 -14.39 -6.38 13.53
C ILE A 320 -15.70 -7.10 13.80
N ASN A 321 -15.62 -8.43 13.82
CA ASN A 321 -16.67 -9.35 14.21
C ASN A 321 -16.22 -10.13 15.47
N ASP A 322 -17.12 -10.90 16.08
CA ASP A 322 -16.85 -11.74 17.28
C ASP A 322 -15.69 -12.75 17.08
N THR A 323 -15.24 -13.00 15.85
CA THR A 323 -14.23 -14.03 15.53
C THR A 323 -13.11 -13.58 14.57
N HIS A 324 -13.32 -12.48 13.85
CA HIS A 324 -12.46 -12.06 12.74
C HIS A 324 -12.25 -10.54 12.76
N ILE A 325 -11.06 -10.12 12.32
CA ILE A 325 -10.77 -8.74 11.93
C ILE A 325 -10.44 -8.74 10.43
N TYR A 326 -11.10 -7.87 9.67
CA TYR A 326 -10.88 -7.67 8.25
C TYR A 326 -10.40 -6.24 8.02
N TYR A 327 -9.27 -6.08 7.33
CA TYR A 327 -8.76 -4.80 6.86
C TYR A 327 -8.88 -4.77 5.33
N ARG A 328 -9.49 -3.71 4.79
CA ARG A 328 -9.40 -3.33 3.38
C ARG A 328 -8.53 -2.08 3.29
N THR A 329 -7.26 -2.28 2.94
CA THR A 329 -6.23 -1.24 2.81
C THR A 329 -6.28 -0.67 1.40
N MET A 330 -6.25 0.66 1.25
CA MET A 330 -6.12 1.28 -0.06
C MET A 330 -4.63 1.35 -0.46
N MET A 331 -4.25 0.67 -1.54
CA MET A 331 -2.86 0.65 -2.06
C MET A 331 -2.65 1.71 -3.14
N SER A 332 -3.67 1.96 -3.96
CA SER A 332 -3.71 3.03 -4.96
C SER A 332 -5.15 3.53 -5.12
N GLN A 333 -5.42 4.44 -6.06
CA GLN A 333 -6.78 4.94 -6.32
C GLN A 333 -7.80 3.82 -6.61
N PHE A 334 -7.37 2.67 -7.12
CA PHE A 334 -8.24 1.56 -7.52
C PHE A 334 -7.75 0.14 -7.11
N ASP A 335 -6.60 0.00 -6.43
CA ASP A 335 -6.15 -1.28 -5.87
C ASP A 335 -6.30 -1.29 -4.34
N TYR A 336 -6.84 -2.38 -3.81
CA TYR A 336 -7.07 -2.61 -2.38
C TYR A 336 -6.39 -3.91 -1.93
N GLU A 337 -5.57 -3.85 -0.88
CA GLU A 337 -5.07 -5.05 -0.19
C GLU A 337 -6.05 -5.46 0.91
N GLU A 338 -6.72 -6.59 0.68
CA GLU A 338 -7.60 -7.22 1.65
C GLU A 338 -6.82 -8.19 2.55
N THR A 339 -6.94 -8.02 3.87
CA THR A 339 -6.28 -8.90 4.84
C THR A 339 -7.26 -9.33 5.93
N TRP A 340 -7.29 -10.63 6.20
CA TRP A 340 -8.13 -11.28 7.19
C TRP A 340 -7.28 -11.76 8.37
N PHE A 341 -7.80 -11.61 9.57
CA PHE A 341 -7.21 -12.11 10.82
C PHE A 341 -8.27 -12.95 11.53
N ALA A 342 -8.01 -14.23 11.80
CA ALA A 342 -8.90 -15.10 12.57
C ALA A 342 -8.31 -15.45 13.94
N CYS A 343 -9.15 -15.47 14.98
CA CYS A 343 -8.72 -15.69 16.36
C CYS A 343 -8.35 -17.17 16.60
N GLN A 344 -7.08 -17.46 16.91
CA GLN A 344 -6.58 -18.84 17.14
C GLN A 344 -6.34 -19.17 18.62
N ALA A 345 -5.85 -18.23 19.44
CA ALA A 345 -5.75 -18.39 20.89
C ALA A 345 -5.74 -17.03 21.59
N ASN A 346 -6.10 -16.96 22.88
CA ASN A 346 -6.06 -15.72 23.66
C ASN A 346 -5.57 -15.92 25.10
N LEU A 347 -5.00 -14.86 25.69
CA LEU A 347 -4.58 -14.80 27.09
C LEU A 347 -4.57 -13.34 27.57
N GLY A 348 -5.53 -12.97 28.43
CA GLY A 348 -5.68 -11.60 28.92
C GLY A 348 -6.00 -10.62 27.79
N THR A 349 -5.13 -9.63 27.57
CA THR A 349 -5.24 -8.66 26.47
C THR A 349 -4.67 -9.17 25.14
N ARG A 350 -3.95 -10.30 25.12
CA ARG A 350 -3.24 -10.79 23.93
C ARG A 350 -4.03 -11.87 23.19
N PHE A 351 -4.03 -11.76 21.87
CA PHE A 351 -4.73 -12.64 20.94
C PHE A 351 -3.77 -13.06 19.84
N LEU A 352 -3.59 -14.37 19.66
CA LEU A 352 -2.91 -14.97 18.52
C LEU A 352 -3.86 -14.99 17.33
N MET A 353 -3.52 -14.24 16.29
CA MET A 353 -4.26 -14.14 15.05
C MET A 353 -3.52 -14.84 13.91
N SER A 354 -4.25 -15.62 13.12
CA SER A 354 -3.81 -16.06 11.80
C SER A 354 -4.11 -14.98 10.77
N LYS A 355 -3.06 -14.26 10.33
CA LYS A 355 -3.10 -13.31 9.22
C LYS A 355 -3.07 -14.05 7.89
N VAL A 356 -4.09 -13.80 7.06
CA VAL A 356 -4.21 -14.27 5.68
C VAL A 356 -4.40 -13.04 4.78
N VAL A 357 -3.58 -12.88 3.75
CA VAL A 357 -3.73 -11.79 2.77
C VAL A 357 -4.33 -12.35 1.49
N VAL A 358 -5.40 -11.73 0.99
CA VAL A 358 -6.09 -12.16 -0.23
C VAL A 358 -5.14 -12.00 -1.42
N GLY A 359 -4.93 -13.09 -2.16
CA GLY A 359 -3.97 -13.14 -3.27
C GLY A 359 -2.55 -13.55 -2.88
N ARG A 360 -2.16 -13.59 -1.60
CA ARG A 360 -0.83 -14.10 -1.20
C ARG A 360 -0.89 -15.58 -0.82
N CYS A 361 0.20 -16.30 -1.03
CA CYS A 361 0.33 -17.72 -0.69
C CYS A 361 0.85 -17.97 0.75
N GLU A 362 1.12 -16.92 1.52
CA GLU A 362 1.67 -17.05 2.87
C GLU A 362 0.57 -16.91 3.92
N ILE A 363 0.55 -17.83 4.89
CA ILE A 363 -0.14 -17.63 6.16
C ILE A 363 0.87 -16.99 7.11
N SER A 364 0.44 -16.13 8.01
CA SER A 364 1.29 -15.66 9.10
C SER A 364 0.58 -15.70 10.44
N PHE A 365 1.31 -15.99 11.51
CA PHE A 365 0.83 -15.82 12.88
C PHE A 365 1.31 -14.48 13.43
N VAL A 366 0.39 -13.72 14.02
CA VAL A 366 0.58 -12.34 14.47
C VAL A 366 -0.07 -12.20 15.84
N CYS A 367 0.63 -11.61 16.81
CA CYS A 367 0.01 -11.27 18.09
C CYS A 367 -0.66 -9.89 18.02
N PHE A 368 -1.90 -9.79 18.47
CA PHE A 368 -2.58 -8.54 18.79
C PHE A 368 -2.63 -8.37 20.31
N ASP A 369 -2.22 -7.21 20.82
CA ASP A 369 -2.41 -6.82 22.22
C ASP A 369 -3.48 -5.70 22.25
N LEU A 370 -4.67 -6.02 22.76
CA LEU A 370 -5.89 -5.21 22.66
C LEU A 370 -6.26 -4.60 24.02
N VAL A 371 -6.26 -3.26 24.09
CA VAL A 371 -6.79 -2.50 25.25
C VAL A 371 -8.31 -2.40 25.12
N PRO A 372 -9.08 -2.54 26.21
CA PRO A 372 -10.53 -2.33 26.18
C PRO A 372 -10.95 -0.98 25.59
N ARG A 373 -12.04 -0.99 24.82
CA ARG A 373 -12.68 0.20 24.24
C ARG A 373 -13.07 1.21 25.32
N HIS A 374 -12.82 2.48 25.03
CA HIS A 374 -13.32 3.66 25.72
C HIS A 374 -13.82 4.62 24.64
N ASP A 375 -14.91 5.35 24.83
CA ASP A 375 -15.26 6.54 24.01
C ASP A 375 -15.26 6.39 22.47
N GLY A 376 -15.49 5.19 21.93
CA GLY A 376 -15.39 4.94 20.49
C GLY A 376 -13.96 4.73 19.95
N ILE A 377 -12.98 4.56 20.85
CA ILE A 377 -11.57 4.34 20.57
C ILE A 377 -11.10 3.00 21.13
N VAL A 378 -10.31 2.27 20.34
CA VAL A 378 -9.62 1.02 20.73
C VAL A 378 -8.14 1.18 20.48
N ARG A 379 -7.32 0.98 21.52
CA ARG A 379 -5.86 1.00 21.43
C ARG A 379 -5.33 -0.42 21.26
N TYR A 380 -4.42 -0.62 20.32
CA TYR A 380 -3.89 -1.94 19.98
C TYR A 380 -2.41 -1.91 19.61
N ARG A 381 -1.73 -3.04 19.76
CA ARG A 381 -0.38 -3.26 19.19
C ARG A 381 -0.38 -4.56 18.39
N VAL A 382 0.39 -4.56 17.30
CA VAL A 382 0.51 -5.69 16.38
C VAL A 382 1.97 -6.14 16.40
N GLY A 383 2.21 -7.40 16.74
CA GLY A 383 3.54 -7.99 16.75
C GLY A 383 4.06 -8.28 15.35
N ARG A 384 5.35 -8.58 15.26
CA ARG A 384 5.97 -9.13 14.04
C ARG A 384 5.26 -10.41 13.60
N SER A 385 5.18 -10.63 12.29
CA SER A 385 4.55 -11.82 11.71
C SER A 385 5.50 -13.01 11.59
N VAL A 386 5.17 -14.14 12.21
CA VAL A 386 5.80 -15.44 11.89
C VAL A 386 5.15 -15.99 10.63
N LYS A 387 5.89 -16.00 9.51
CA LYS A 387 5.44 -16.60 8.25
C LYS A 387 5.45 -18.12 8.32
N LEU A 388 4.44 -18.76 7.72
CA LEU A 388 4.39 -20.20 7.48
C LEU A 388 3.87 -20.48 6.06
N PRO A 389 4.43 -21.48 5.35
CA PRO A 389 3.93 -21.85 4.04
C PRO A 389 2.56 -22.53 4.15
N PHE A 390 1.62 -22.14 3.28
CA PHE A 390 0.26 -22.70 3.25
C PHE A 390 0.21 -24.21 2.95
N THR A 391 1.27 -24.76 2.34
CA THR A 391 1.39 -26.17 1.98
C THR A 391 1.78 -27.09 3.16
N LEU A 392 2.16 -26.56 4.32
CA LEU A 392 2.42 -27.39 5.49
C LEU A 392 1.09 -27.86 6.09
N ASP A 393 0.77 -29.14 5.89
CA ASP A 393 -0.42 -29.80 6.46
C ASP A 393 -0.50 -29.60 7.99
N GLU A 394 -1.70 -29.68 8.54
CA GLU A 394 -1.95 -29.74 9.98
C GLU A 394 -1.47 -31.07 10.57
N ARG A 395 -1.59 -32.15 9.78
CA ARG A 395 -1.35 -33.54 10.22
C ARG A 395 0.09 -33.85 10.62
N THR A 396 1.04 -32.99 10.23
CA THR A 396 2.47 -33.13 10.54
C THR A 396 2.93 -32.26 11.71
N ARG A 397 2.01 -31.70 12.51
CA ARG A 397 2.34 -30.78 13.62
C ARG A 397 1.94 -31.36 14.98
N ASP A 398 2.73 -31.06 16.00
CA ASP A 398 2.45 -31.45 17.38
C ASP A 398 1.18 -30.79 17.93
N LYS A 399 0.51 -31.47 18.86
CA LYS A 399 -0.72 -30.98 19.51
C LYS A 399 -0.54 -29.64 20.22
N ASP A 400 0.68 -29.36 20.68
CA ASP A 400 1.03 -28.12 21.38
C ASP A 400 1.45 -26.98 20.41
N PHE A 401 1.38 -27.18 19.09
CA PHE A 401 1.84 -26.20 18.09
C PHE A 401 1.27 -24.79 18.32
N LEU A 402 -0.02 -24.65 18.62
CA LEU A 402 -0.64 -23.34 18.91
C LEU A 402 -0.14 -22.72 20.23
N VAL A 403 0.17 -23.54 21.23
CA VAL A 403 0.68 -23.10 22.54
C VAL A 403 2.13 -22.61 22.41
N THR A 404 2.96 -23.31 21.64
CA THR A 404 4.33 -22.87 21.30
C THR A 404 4.29 -21.61 20.43
N SER A 405 3.47 -21.59 19.37
CA SER A 405 3.27 -20.41 18.51
C SER A 405 2.85 -19.18 19.32
N PHE A 406 1.93 -19.34 20.29
CA PHE A 406 1.51 -18.25 21.18
C PHE A 406 2.68 -17.75 22.04
N LYS A 407 3.43 -18.66 22.67
CA LYS A 407 4.58 -18.29 23.53
C LYS A 407 5.65 -17.50 22.77
N GLU A 408 5.89 -17.85 21.51
CA GLU A 408 6.84 -17.14 20.65
C GLU A 408 6.27 -15.80 20.16
N THR A 409 5.18 -15.82 19.39
CA THR A 409 4.62 -14.63 18.72
C THR A 409 4.04 -13.59 19.69
N CYS A 410 3.45 -14.02 20.81
CA CYS A 410 2.90 -13.14 21.84
C CYS A 410 3.87 -12.90 23.01
N SER A 411 5.16 -13.21 22.85
CA SER A 411 6.21 -12.69 23.74
C SER A 411 6.36 -11.17 23.59
N TRP A 412 6.77 -10.47 24.66
CA TRP A 412 6.97 -9.02 24.59
C TRP A 412 8.02 -8.60 23.55
N GLN A 413 9.03 -9.43 23.30
CA GLN A 413 10.09 -9.19 22.31
C GLN A 413 9.58 -9.16 20.87
N TRP A 414 8.48 -9.87 20.57
CA TRP A 414 7.85 -9.88 19.25
C TRP A 414 6.90 -8.71 19.01
N LEU A 415 6.50 -7.99 20.07
CA LEU A 415 5.77 -6.71 19.98
C LEU A 415 6.70 -5.49 19.80
N THR A 416 8.00 -5.62 20.07
CA THR A 416 9.02 -4.58 19.81
C THR A 416 9.69 -4.75 18.45
N PHE A 417 9.65 -3.73 17.58
CA PHE A 417 10.12 -3.86 16.20
C PHE A 417 11.65 -3.79 16.01
N SER A 418 12.40 -3.20 16.95
CA SER A 418 13.87 -3.34 17.04
C SER A 418 14.32 -3.16 18.50
N ARG A 419 15.62 -3.34 18.80
CA ARG A 419 16.16 -3.13 20.15
C ARG A 419 16.27 -1.64 20.52
N ASP A 420 16.17 -0.76 19.53
CA ASP A 420 16.30 0.69 19.64
C ASP A 420 14.90 1.36 19.60
N ASN A 421 13.94 0.72 18.93
CA ASN A 421 12.52 1.08 18.90
C ASN A 421 11.79 0.40 20.08
N VAL A 422 12.18 0.81 21.30
CA VAL A 422 11.62 0.35 22.59
C VAL A 422 10.28 1.05 22.91
N ASP A 423 9.94 2.09 22.14
CA ASP A 423 8.73 2.91 22.32
C ASP A 423 7.47 2.06 22.36
N TRP A 424 6.73 2.17 23.47
CA TRP A 424 5.66 1.26 23.84
C TRP A 424 4.26 1.71 23.38
N LYS A 425 4.18 2.85 22.67
CA LYS A 425 2.95 3.49 22.18
C LYS A 425 2.05 2.54 21.38
N TYR A 426 0.76 2.62 21.62
CA TYR A 426 -0.28 1.87 20.91
C TYR A 426 -0.66 2.53 19.57
N GLU A 427 -1.05 1.72 18.59
CA GLU A 427 -1.81 2.17 17.43
C GLU A 427 -3.31 2.25 17.78
N VAL A 428 -4.09 2.97 16.98
CA VAL A 428 -5.46 3.35 17.34
C VAL A 428 -6.45 2.98 16.23
N LEU A 429 -7.55 2.34 16.64
CA LEU A 429 -8.79 2.24 15.86
C LEU A 429 -9.80 3.26 16.39
N ILE A 430 -10.35 4.07 15.49
CA ILE A 430 -11.44 5.01 15.75
C ILE A 430 -12.72 4.41 15.18
N GLN A 431 -13.83 4.47 15.90
CA GLN A 431 -15.12 4.00 15.41
C GLN A 431 -15.55 4.83 14.18
N ASN A 432 -16.08 4.17 13.14
CA ASN A 432 -16.52 4.83 11.90
C ASN A 432 -17.92 4.34 11.50
N PRO A 433 -18.96 5.20 11.52
CA PRO A 433 -18.95 6.60 11.96
C PRO A 433 -18.65 6.73 13.46
N PRO A 434 -18.06 7.86 13.90
CA PRO A 434 -17.74 8.06 15.31
C PRO A 434 -19.01 8.24 16.16
N SER A 435 -18.91 7.85 17.42
CA SER A 435 -19.86 8.31 18.45
C SER A 435 -19.38 9.67 18.97
N PRO A 436 -20.23 10.71 19.01
CA PRO A 436 -19.86 11.96 19.66
C PRO A 436 -19.58 11.75 21.15
N VAL A 437 -18.50 12.35 21.64
CA VAL A 437 -18.01 12.27 23.03
C VAL A 437 -17.75 13.68 23.54
N ILE A 438 -17.92 13.90 24.85
CA ILE A 438 -17.72 15.22 25.47
C ILE A 438 -16.26 15.67 25.30
N CYS A 439 -16.03 16.73 24.52
CA CYS A 439 -14.73 17.29 24.21
C CYS A 439 -13.90 17.56 25.48
N PRO A 440 -12.62 17.11 25.57
CA PRO A 440 -11.80 17.24 26.77
C PRO A 440 -11.51 18.70 27.17
N ILE A 441 -11.47 19.58 26.17
CA ILE A 441 -11.39 21.03 26.33
C ILE A 441 -12.80 21.59 26.09
N GLY A 442 -13.29 22.38 27.04
CA GLY A 442 -14.53 23.15 26.94
C GLY A 442 -14.33 24.57 27.49
N GLY A 443 -15.17 25.51 27.09
CA GLY A 443 -15.06 26.93 27.42
C GLY A 443 -14.90 27.83 26.20
N ARG A 444 -14.78 29.15 26.42
CA ARG A 444 -14.53 30.17 25.39
C ARG A 444 -13.07 30.66 25.46
N TYR A 445 -12.35 30.58 24.35
CA TYR A 445 -10.95 30.94 24.25
C TYR A 445 -10.68 31.76 22.98
N SER A 446 -9.79 32.75 23.08
CA SER A 446 -9.14 33.33 21.90
C SER A 446 -7.86 32.54 21.57
N PHE A 447 -7.45 32.52 20.29
CA PHE A 447 -6.37 31.63 19.86
C PHE A 447 -5.33 32.22 18.91
N ARG A 448 -4.07 31.79 19.05
CA ARG A 448 -2.98 32.12 18.13
C ARG A 448 -2.52 30.87 17.39
N GLN A 449 -2.49 30.95 16.06
CA GLN A 449 -2.10 29.84 15.18
C GLN A 449 -0.64 29.96 14.77
N TYR A 450 0.04 28.82 14.68
CA TYR A 450 1.43 28.70 14.22
C TYR A 450 1.54 27.47 13.31
N SER A 451 2.14 27.65 12.13
CA SER A 451 2.35 26.60 11.14
C SER A 451 3.50 26.99 10.21
N ASN A 452 4.27 26.00 9.76
CA ASN A 452 5.24 26.18 8.66
C ASN A 452 4.57 26.14 7.27
N ASP A 453 3.30 25.72 7.22
CA ASP A 453 2.52 25.48 6.00
C ASP A 453 1.20 26.27 6.06
N PHE A 454 1.01 27.21 5.14
CA PHE A 454 -0.15 28.10 5.14
C PHE A 454 -1.47 27.33 5.03
N TYR A 455 -1.50 26.22 4.26
CA TYR A 455 -2.70 25.41 4.05
C TYR A 455 -3.13 24.58 5.27
N GLN A 456 -2.37 24.61 6.37
CA GLN A 456 -2.74 23.96 7.63
C GLN A 456 -3.40 24.91 8.64
N LEU A 457 -3.32 26.23 8.42
CA LEU A 457 -3.98 27.23 9.26
C LEU A 457 -5.50 27.19 9.00
N TYR A 458 -6.31 27.46 10.03
CA TYR A 458 -7.73 27.75 9.86
C TYR A 458 -7.90 29.18 9.32
N ASP A 459 -8.55 29.29 8.17
CA ASP A 459 -9.03 30.52 7.55
C ASP A 459 -10.56 30.64 7.68
N THR A 460 -11.11 31.79 7.29
CA THR A 460 -12.57 32.01 7.30
C THR A 460 -13.24 31.28 6.15
N ARG A 461 -14.21 30.42 6.45
CA ARG A 461 -14.82 29.47 5.50
C ARG A 461 -16.21 29.92 5.09
N ILE A 462 -16.50 29.84 3.79
CA ILE A 462 -17.85 30.10 3.26
C ILE A 462 -18.44 28.77 2.78
N ARG A 463 -19.42 28.24 3.51
CA ARG A 463 -20.08 26.98 3.20
C ARG A 463 -21.09 27.16 2.06
N GLY A 464 -20.58 27.11 0.83
CA GLY A 464 -21.40 27.13 -0.39
C GLY A 464 -22.04 28.48 -0.70
N ILE A 465 -23.24 28.45 -1.30
CA ILE A 465 -24.05 29.64 -1.59
C ILE A 465 -24.81 30.01 -0.31
N THR A 466 -24.52 31.17 0.27
CA THR A 466 -25.23 31.63 1.48
C THR A 466 -26.70 31.91 1.18
N LEU A 467 -27.59 31.58 2.13
CA LEU A 467 -29.05 31.72 1.99
C LEU A 467 -29.50 33.18 1.73
N SER A 468 -28.68 34.14 2.14
CA SER A 468 -28.81 35.57 1.91
C SER A 468 -27.45 36.16 1.47
N PRO A 469 -27.44 37.28 0.72
CA PRO A 469 -26.20 38.01 0.47
C PRO A 469 -25.66 38.61 1.77
N ARG A 470 -24.39 38.35 2.11
CA ARG A 470 -23.76 38.85 3.34
C ARG A 470 -23.71 40.38 3.34
N ASN A 471 -24.39 41.04 4.28
CA ASN A 471 -24.25 42.49 4.46
C ASN A 471 -22.85 42.84 4.99
N LYS A 472 -22.19 43.81 4.35
CA LYS A 472 -20.82 44.23 4.70
C LYS A 472 -20.82 45.17 5.92
N ILE A 473 -21.12 44.63 7.09
CA ILE A 473 -21.05 45.36 8.35
C ILE A 473 -19.59 45.55 8.76
N SER A 474 -19.23 46.74 9.22
CA SER A 474 -17.85 47.08 9.60
C SER A 474 -17.58 46.70 11.06
N CYS A 475 -17.07 45.50 11.29
CA CYS A 475 -16.57 45.12 12.62
C CYS A 475 -15.39 46.02 13.04
N LEU A 476 -15.36 46.44 14.31
CA LEU A 476 -14.27 47.25 14.88
C LEU A 476 -13.23 46.41 15.62
N MET A 477 -13.59 45.18 16.04
CA MET A 477 -12.75 44.27 16.82
C MET A 477 -12.94 42.84 16.32
N ASN A 478 -11.99 42.38 15.50
CA ASN A 478 -11.92 40.99 15.06
C ASN A 478 -11.02 40.21 16.02
N VAL A 479 -11.50 39.08 16.52
CA VAL A 479 -10.79 38.18 17.43
C VAL A 479 -10.96 36.74 16.90
N SER A 480 -9.96 35.89 17.06
CA SER A 480 -10.09 34.46 16.79
C SER A 480 -10.86 33.79 17.94
N GLU A 481 -11.81 32.90 17.66
CA GLU A 481 -12.67 32.28 18.68
C GLU A 481 -12.68 30.75 18.59
N PHE A 482 -12.28 30.10 19.67
CA PHE A 482 -12.47 28.67 19.92
C PHE A 482 -13.53 28.55 21.02
N LYS A 483 -14.63 27.85 20.74
CA LYS A 483 -15.74 27.70 21.69
C LYS A 483 -16.21 26.24 21.77
N SER A 484 -16.50 25.78 22.98
CA SER A 484 -17.19 24.50 23.23
C SER A 484 -17.99 24.64 24.53
N CYS A 485 -19.27 24.97 24.38
CA CYS A 485 -20.14 25.45 25.45
C CYS A 485 -21.28 24.46 25.78
N HIS A 486 -22.11 24.79 26.79
CA HIS A 486 -23.03 23.83 27.42
C HIS A 486 -24.04 23.16 26.48
N GLY A 487 -24.45 23.82 25.38
CA GLY A 487 -25.48 23.31 24.45
C GLY A 487 -25.10 22.03 23.71
N ASP A 488 -23.85 21.91 23.24
CA ASP A 488 -23.31 20.68 22.64
C ASP A 488 -21.81 20.56 22.91
N MET A 489 -21.49 20.10 24.12
CA MET A 489 -20.12 19.84 24.55
C MET A 489 -19.43 18.68 23.79
N SER A 490 -20.04 18.09 22.76
CA SER A 490 -19.39 17.11 21.88
C SER A 490 -18.74 17.74 20.63
N LYS A 491 -18.85 19.07 20.49
CA LYS A 491 -18.24 19.85 19.41
C LYS A 491 -17.27 20.90 19.94
N MET A 492 -16.26 21.19 19.13
CA MET A 492 -15.45 22.40 19.18
C MET A 492 -15.74 23.20 17.92
N GLU A 493 -16.10 24.47 18.08
CA GLU A 493 -16.30 25.40 16.98
C GLU A 493 -15.09 26.35 16.93
N ILE A 494 -14.56 26.56 15.73
CA ILE A 494 -13.32 27.32 15.51
C ILE A 494 -13.59 28.38 14.43
N ASP A 495 -13.52 29.64 14.84
CA ASP A 495 -13.74 30.82 14.00
C ASP A 495 -12.43 31.60 13.84
N ALA A 496 -11.95 31.73 12.61
CA ALA A 496 -10.66 32.35 12.31
C ALA A 496 -10.69 33.87 12.53
N THR A 497 -11.83 34.51 12.23
CA THR A 497 -12.13 35.90 12.62
C THR A 497 -13.59 36.04 13.06
N TYR A 498 -13.85 35.86 14.34
CA TYR A 498 -15.11 36.24 14.98
C TYR A 498 -15.16 37.77 15.19
N CYS A 499 -16.37 38.35 15.15
CA CYS A 499 -16.58 39.78 15.37
C CYS A 499 -17.10 40.06 16.77
N GLU A 500 -16.28 40.69 17.62
CA GLU A 500 -16.62 40.96 19.03
C GLU A 500 -17.50 42.22 19.23
N THR A 501 -17.66 43.08 18.21
CA THR A 501 -18.42 44.33 18.42
C THR A 501 -19.88 44.08 18.74
N VAL A 502 -20.39 44.81 19.72
CA VAL A 502 -21.81 44.82 20.10
C VAL A 502 -22.52 46.11 19.69
N ASP A 503 -23.80 45.98 19.36
CA ASP A 503 -24.74 47.07 19.06
C ASP A 503 -24.98 47.95 20.30
N TYR A 504 -25.63 49.12 20.14
CA TYR A 504 -26.06 49.96 21.26
C TYR A 504 -27.01 49.24 22.25
N ARG A 505 -27.52 48.07 21.88
CA ARG A 505 -28.33 47.16 22.72
C ARG A 505 -27.52 46.05 23.41
N GLY A 506 -26.19 46.03 23.29
CA GLY A 506 -25.32 44.98 23.85
C GLY A 506 -25.41 43.63 23.15
N ARG A 507 -26.01 43.55 21.96
CA ARG A 507 -26.10 42.34 21.13
C ARG A 507 -24.93 42.27 20.15
N PRO A 508 -24.36 41.09 19.83
CA PRO A 508 -23.29 40.99 18.84
C PRO A 508 -23.72 41.54 17.47
N ILE A 509 -22.84 42.27 16.80
CA ILE A 509 -23.02 42.77 15.44
C ILE A 509 -22.46 41.72 14.46
N GLY A 510 -23.15 40.58 14.38
CA GLY A 510 -22.93 39.54 13.37
C GLY A 510 -24.25 39.21 12.70
N GLU A 511 -24.27 39.12 11.37
CA GLU A 511 -25.47 38.70 10.63
C GLU A 511 -25.59 37.15 10.56
N TYR A 512 -24.50 36.44 10.85
CA TYR A 512 -24.42 34.97 10.86
C TYR A 512 -23.54 34.53 12.03
N GLU A 513 -24.07 33.68 12.91
CA GLU A 513 -23.35 33.06 14.03
C GLU A 513 -22.86 31.63 13.68
N GLU A 514 -22.94 31.25 12.40
CA GLU A 514 -22.47 29.96 11.89
C GLU A 514 -20.94 29.87 11.92
N PRO A 515 -20.35 28.86 12.58
CA PRO A 515 -18.90 28.78 12.72
C PRO A 515 -18.18 28.30 11.46
N ASP A 516 -16.98 28.84 11.21
CA ASP A 516 -16.12 28.51 10.07
C ASP A 516 -15.88 26.99 10.00
N HIS A 517 -15.41 26.39 11.10
CA HIS A 517 -15.09 24.96 11.20
C HIS A 517 -15.75 24.34 12.44
N ILE A 518 -16.33 23.14 12.30
CA ILE A 518 -16.95 22.38 13.40
C ILE A 518 -16.24 21.04 13.53
N LEU A 519 -15.58 20.82 14.65
CA LEU A 519 -14.88 19.58 14.97
C LEU A 519 -15.69 18.80 16.01
N THR A 520 -16.19 17.61 15.66
CA THR A 520 -16.79 16.72 16.67
C THR A 520 -15.71 15.91 17.38
N CYS A 521 -15.83 15.70 18.69
CA CYS A 521 -14.86 14.93 19.45
C CYS A 521 -15.20 13.44 19.42
N ALA A 522 -14.26 12.62 18.94
CA ALA A 522 -14.39 11.18 18.76
C ALA A 522 -13.67 10.35 19.84
N GLY A 523 -13.23 11.01 20.92
CA GLY A 523 -12.61 10.39 22.11
C GLY A 523 -11.20 10.92 22.43
N HIS A 524 -10.76 10.72 23.68
CA HIS A 524 -9.50 11.21 24.23
C HIS A 524 -8.92 10.27 25.30
N TRP A 525 -7.60 10.29 25.48
CA TRP A 525 -6.90 9.47 26.47
C TRP A 525 -5.51 10.03 26.84
N LEU A 526 -4.99 9.65 28.01
CA LEU A 526 -3.59 9.87 28.38
C LEU A 526 -2.71 8.67 27.97
N GLU A 527 -1.54 8.96 27.40
CA GLU A 527 -0.50 7.99 27.05
C GLU A 527 0.87 8.67 27.07
N ASP A 528 1.90 8.03 27.62
CA ASP A 528 3.26 8.58 27.76
C ASP A 528 3.31 9.99 28.43
N MET A 529 2.39 10.25 29.38
CA MET A 529 2.13 11.56 30.01
C MET A 529 1.63 12.68 29.06
N LYS A 530 1.29 12.34 27.82
CA LYS A 530 0.69 13.24 26.82
C LYS A 530 -0.80 12.98 26.71
N SER A 531 -1.60 14.04 26.65
CA SER A 531 -3.05 13.95 26.40
C SER A 531 -3.31 13.93 24.90
N TYR A 532 -3.97 12.88 24.41
CA TYR A 532 -4.34 12.67 23.02
C TYR A 532 -5.85 12.81 22.82
N MET A 533 -6.27 13.42 21.71
CA MET A 533 -7.68 13.57 21.32
C MET A 533 -7.83 13.33 19.81
N ILE A 534 -8.92 12.70 19.41
CA ILE A 534 -9.33 12.62 18.00
C ILE A 534 -10.54 13.52 17.77
N THR A 535 -10.46 14.35 16.73
CA THR A 535 -11.63 15.06 16.19
C THR A 535 -12.03 14.47 14.84
N TYR A 536 -13.33 14.54 14.53
CA TYR A 536 -13.91 14.22 13.23
C TYR A 536 -14.56 15.48 12.65
N ASP A 537 -14.11 15.86 11.45
CA ASP A 537 -14.61 16.93 10.60
C ASP A 537 -15.27 16.28 9.36
N GLU A 538 -16.52 16.64 9.08
CA GLU A 538 -17.24 16.06 7.94
C GLU A 538 -16.76 16.60 6.59
N GLU A 539 -16.13 17.77 6.58
CA GLU A 539 -15.71 18.49 5.39
C GLU A 539 -14.20 18.38 5.09
N ASP A 540 -13.43 17.65 5.90
CA ASP A 540 -12.03 17.30 5.60
C ASP A 540 -11.96 16.18 4.55
N ALA A 541 -11.47 16.52 3.36
CA ALA A 541 -11.41 15.63 2.21
C ALA A 541 -10.39 14.48 2.33
N ILE A 542 -9.44 14.51 3.27
CA ILE A 542 -8.34 13.54 3.34
C ILE A 542 -8.70 12.32 4.19
N SER A 543 -8.97 12.51 5.48
CA SER A 543 -9.25 11.40 6.41
C SER A 543 -10.47 11.60 7.30
N LYS A 544 -11.06 12.80 7.32
CA LYS A 544 -12.10 13.29 8.26
C LYS A 544 -11.66 13.33 9.73
N PHE A 545 -10.95 12.30 10.17
CA PHE A 545 -10.30 12.25 11.46
C PHE A 545 -8.98 13.02 11.45
N ARG A 546 -8.74 13.82 12.49
CA ARG A 546 -7.46 14.47 12.81
C ARG A 546 -7.09 14.17 14.27
N CYS A 547 -5.80 13.98 14.53
CA CYS A 547 -5.30 13.70 15.88
C CYS A 547 -4.64 14.93 16.49
N TRP A 548 -4.85 15.11 17.78
CA TRP A 548 -4.38 16.26 18.55
C TRP A 548 -3.60 15.82 19.78
N VAL A 549 -2.55 16.56 20.10
CA VAL A 549 -1.84 16.49 21.38
C VAL A 549 -2.12 17.79 22.13
N TYR A 550 -2.63 17.68 23.37
CA TYR A 550 -3.05 18.85 24.14
C TYR A 550 -2.56 18.84 25.59
N GLU A 551 -2.33 20.04 26.12
CA GLU A 551 -1.73 20.25 27.44
C GLU A 551 -2.18 21.61 28.01
N ARG A 552 -2.55 21.64 29.29
CA ARG A 552 -2.85 22.88 30.01
C ARG A 552 -1.54 23.52 30.47
N ILE A 553 -1.23 24.73 29.98
CA ILE A 553 -0.01 25.46 30.32
C ILE A 553 -0.18 26.24 31.63
N SER A 554 -1.34 26.86 31.81
CA SER A 554 -1.65 27.69 32.98
C SER A 554 -3.11 27.50 33.41
N TRP A 555 -3.62 28.33 34.32
CA TRP A 555 -5.04 28.30 34.64
C TRP A 555 -5.90 28.73 33.45
N THR A 556 -5.45 29.69 32.63
CA THR A 556 -6.19 30.25 31.48
C THR A 556 -5.76 29.70 30.12
N ASP A 557 -4.56 29.10 30.03
CA ASP A 557 -3.90 28.87 28.73
C ASP A 557 -3.72 27.38 28.43
N ILE A 558 -4.04 26.98 27.19
CA ILE A 558 -3.98 25.60 26.71
C ILE A 558 -3.21 25.54 25.38
N ALA A 559 -2.32 24.56 25.24
CA ALA A 559 -1.62 24.25 24.00
C ALA A 559 -2.27 23.06 23.27
N LEU A 560 -2.43 23.20 21.95
CA LEU A 560 -3.00 22.22 21.04
C LEU A 560 -2.11 22.06 19.81
N SER A 561 -1.58 20.87 19.55
CA SER A 561 -0.89 20.54 18.29
C SER A 561 -1.73 19.55 17.48
N ARG A 562 -1.93 19.81 16.18
CA ARG A 562 -2.68 18.94 15.25
C ARG A 562 -1.73 18.20 14.31
N SER A 563 -1.97 16.91 14.11
CA SER A 563 -1.27 16.13 13.08
C SER A 563 -1.81 16.40 11.68
N GLU A 564 -0.95 16.22 10.68
CA GLU A 564 -1.29 16.38 9.25
C GLU A 564 -2.28 15.32 8.75
N THR A 565 -2.34 14.16 9.43
CA THR A 565 -3.28 13.07 9.16
C THR A 565 -4.07 12.71 10.43
N ALA A 566 -4.92 11.68 10.35
CA ALA A 566 -5.54 11.04 11.51
C ALA A 566 -4.56 10.44 12.55
N ARG A 567 -3.25 10.32 12.26
CA ARG A 567 -2.24 9.69 13.13
C ARG A 567 -1.35 10.74 13.80
N CYS A 568 -1.36 10.84 15.13
CA CYS A 568 -0.37 11.64 15.88
C CYS A 568 1.03 10.99 15.84
N PRO A 569 2.08 11.67 15.32
CA PRO A 569 3.46 11.20 15.44
C PRO A 569 3.90 10.93 16.89
N LYS A 570 4.95 10.11 17.07
CA LYS A 570 5.53 9.82 18.41
C LYS A 570 6.12 11.07 19.06
N ASN A 571 6.88 11.84 18.27
CA ASN A 571 7.65 12.99 18.73
C ASN A 571 6.80 14.27 18.87
N GLN A 572 5.51 14.22 18.51
CA GLN A 572 4.59 15.34 18.66
C GLN A 572 4.36 15.65 20.14
N ASN A 573 4.50 16.92 20.50
CA ASN A 573 4.14 17.50 21.79
C ASN A 573 3.03 18.54 21.58
N SER A 574 2.44 19.03 22.66
CA SER A 574 1.39 20.07 22.68
C SER A 574 1.72 21.34 21.89
N ARG A 575 3.02 21.68 21.76
CA ARG A 575 3.54 22.88 21.08
C ARG A 575 4.19 22.63 19.72
N SER A 576 4.04 21.44 19.13
CA SER A 576 4.70 21.08 17.87
C SER A 576 3.99 21.66 16.64
N TYR A 577 4.72 22.42 15.80
CA TYR A 577 4.30 22.82 14.44
C TYR A 577 5.41 22.67 13.37
N GLU A 578 6.67 22.44 13.78
CA GLU A 578 7.83 22.31 12.87
C GLU A 578 8.20 20.85 12.54
N ILE A 579 7.48 19.88 13.10
CA ILE A 579 7.84 18.45 13.03
C ILE A 579 7.07 17.78 11.88
N ASP A 580 7.74 16.93 11.10
CA ASP A 580 7.10 16.12 10.06
C ASP A 580 5.88 15.35 10.59
N GLY A 581 4.73 15.54 9.94
CA GLY A 581 3.44 14.98 10.34
C GLY A 581 2.70 15.74 11.46
N ALA A 582 3.28 16.79 12.04
CA ALA A 582 2.67 17.66 13.06
C ALA A 582 2.96 19.14 12.76
N ARG A 583 2.26 19.67 11.74
CA ARG A 583 2.51 20.99 11.12
C ARG A 583 1.81 22.17 11.79
N PHE A 584 0.88 21.94 12.73
CA PHE A 584 -0.01 22.98 13.23
C PHE A 584 -0.04 23.04 14.76
N TYR A 585 0.13 24.23 15.32
CA TYR A 585 0.03 24.55 16.73
C TYR A 585 -0.95 25.70 16.96
N MET A 586 -1.79 25.57 17.98
CA MET A 586 -2.73 26.57 18.46
C MET A 586 -2.49 26.81 19.95
N ALA A 587 -2.26 28.07 20.32
CA ALA A 587 -2.22 28.51 21.71
C ALA A 587 -3.57 29.17 22.05
N LEU A 588 -4.34 28.55 22.95
CA LEU A 588 -5.59 29.08 23.50
C LEU A 588 -5.31 29.93 24.73
N THR A 589 -6.06 31.02 24.90
CA THR A 589 -6.12 31.86 26.10
C THR A 589 -7.57 32.18 26.44
N GLU A 590 -8.00 31.91 27.66
CA GLU A 590 -9.39 32.02 28.14
C GLU A 590 -9.99 33.44 27.97
N THR A 591 -11.21 33.51 27.43
CA THR A 591 -11.93 34.77 27.14
C THR A 591 -13.44 34.68 27.41
N GLU A 592 -13.85 33.90 28.41
CA GLU A 592 -15.24 33.89 28.88
C GLU A 592 -15.60 35.27 29.48
N ARG A 593 -16.69 35.88 29.01
CA ARG A 593 -17.22 37.13 29.58
C ARG A 593 -18.19 36.84 30.72
N LEU A 594 -18.41 37.81 31.60
CA LEU A 594 -19.32 37.73 32.77
C LEU A 594 -20.78 37.30 32.47
N PHE A 595 -21.21 37.33 31.20
CA PHE A 595 -22.54 36.97 30.74
C PHE A 595 -22.54 35.85 29.67
N ASP A 596 -21.40 35.20 29.42
CA ASP A 596 -21.34 34.01 28.58
C ASP A 596 -21.50 32.77 29.49
N ASP A 597 -22.46 31.87 29.23
CA ASP A 597 -22.57 30.58 29.94
C ASP A 597 -21.66 29.53 29.27
N CYS A 598 -20.34 29.66 29.41
CA CYS A 598 -19.37 28.77 28.75
C CYS A 598 -18.13 28.47 29.62
N PRO A 599 -18.30 27.79 30.78
CA PRO A 599 -17.26 27.67 31.79
C PRO A 599 -16.09 26.77 31.33
N PRO A 600 -14.84 27.10 31.72
CA PRO A 600 -13.65 26.36 31.31
C PRO A 600 -13.64 24.93 31.85
N ARG A 601 -13.48 23.96 30.94
CA ARG A 601 -13.36 22.53 31.21
C ARG A 601 -12.05 22.01 30.67
N PHE A 602 -11.32 21.26 31.50
CA PHE A 602 -10.14 20.51 31.09
C PHE A 602 -10.17 19.10 31.69
N ASP A 603 -10.11 18.09 30.82
CA ASP A 603 -9.90 16.69 31.16
C ASP A 603 -8.67 16.18 30.40
N SER A 604 -7.76 15.47 31.07
CA SER A 604 -6.53 14.92 30.50
C SER A 604 -6.65 13.47 30.02
N GLY A 605 -7.81 12.82 30.20
CA GLY A 605 -8.04 11.46 29.75
C GLY A 605 -7.31 10.37 30.55
N ILE A 606 -6.96 10.63 31.82
CA ILE A 606 -6.32 9.65 32.73
C ILE A 606 -7.21 8.40 32.91
N THR A 607 -8.52 8.61 33.07
CA THR A 607 -9.52 7.54 33.27
C THR A 607 -10.67 7.71 32.28
N PRO A 608 -10.50 7.35 30.98
CA PRO A 608 -11.52 7.63 29.96
C PRO A 608 -12.82 6.85 30.20
N ASN A 609 -12.75 5.70 30.88
CA ASN A 609 -13.94 4.93 31.28
C ASN A 609 -14.73 5.53 32.47
N ALA A 610 -14.26 6.61 33.10
CA ALA A 610 -14.89 7.18 34.29
C ALA A 610 -15.63 8.48 33.96
N LYS A 611 -16.96 8.49 34.14
CA LYS A 611 -17.75 9.73 34.04
C LYS A 611 -17.23 10.77 35.05
N PRO A 612 -17.09 12.04 34.65
CA PRO A 612 -16.56 13.09 35.54
C PRO A 612 -17.47 13.27 36.75
N ARG A 613 -16.86 13.34 37.94
CA ARG A 613 -17.57 13.63 39.20
C ARG A 613 -17.79 15.13 39.33
N THR A 614 -18.94 15.62 38.89
CA THR A 614 -19.33 17.03 39.07
C THR A 614 -19.60 17.33 40.55
N LEU A 615 -18.81 18.22 41.13
CA LEU A 615 -19.04 18.78 42.46
C LEU A 615 -19.84 20.07 42.33
N TYR A 616 -21.17 19.98 42.48
CA TYR A 616 -22.04 21.15 42.51
C TYR A 616 -21.87 21.89 43.85
N THR A 617 -21.00 22.90 43.87
CA THR A 617 -20.91 23.86 44.98
C THR A 617 -22.12 24.78 44.95
N LEU A 618 -23.23 24.34 45.54
CA LEU A 618 -24.41 25.18 45.76
C LEU A 618 -24.01 26.37 46.65
N TYR A 619 -23.92 27.55 46.04
CA TYR A 619 -23.58 28.78 46.74
C TYR A 619 -24.77 29.19 47.63
N SER A 620 -24.75 28.75 48.89
CA SER A 620 -25.79 29.08 49.87
C SER A 620 -25.74 30.58 50.18
N GLY A 621 -26.52 31.37 49.43
CA GLY A 621 -26.59 32.82 49.56
C GLY A 621 -26.81 33.24 51.01
N SER A 622 -26.04 34.22 51.47
CA SER A 622 -25.98 34.64 52.86
C SER A 622 -27.32 35.21 53.35
N GLN A 623 -28.15 34.38 53.98
CA GLN A 623 -29.23 34.89 54.82
C GLN A 623 -28.62 35.61 56.03
N SER A 624 -29.14 36.80 56.30
CA SER A 624 -28.61 37.72 57.30
C SER A 624 -28.72 37.15 58.72
N CYS A 625 -27.64 37.31 59.49
CA CYS A 625 -27.62 36.97 60.92
C CYS A 625 -28.45 37.99 61.74
N PHE A 626 -29.77 37.90 61.66
CA PHE A 626 -30.65 38.54 62.62
C PHE A 626 -30.61 37.77 63.95
N PHE A 627 -29.69 38.18 64.82
CA PHE A 627 -29.69 37.79 66.22
C PHE A 627 -31.01 38.25 66.88
N SER A 628 -31.93 37.31 67.08
CA SER A 628 -33.03 37.45 68.03
C SER A 628 -32.92 36.33 69.06
N ASN A 629 -32.69 36.71 70.31
CA ASN A 629 -32.59 35.77 71.42
C ASN A 629 -33.96 35.17 71.71
N LEU A 630 -34.13 33.84 71.63
CA LEU A 630 -35.13 33.14 72.43
C LEU A 630 -34.76 31.67 72.69
N GLN A 631 -34.66 31.32 73.97
CA GLN A 631 -34.68 29.98 74.57
C GLN A 631 -33.76 28.87 74.01
N ALA A 632 -32.51 28.87 74.48
CA ALA A 632 -31.78 27.62 74.68
C ALA A 632 -32.30 26.92 75.97
N LYS A 633 -33.07 25.83 75.84
CA LYS A 633 -33.33 24.80 76.88
C LYS A 633 -34.11 23.61 76.28
N TYR A 634 -33.84 22.40 76.79
CA TYR A 634 -34.30 21.10 76.28
C TYR A 634 -33.77 20.80 74.84
N PHE A 635 -33.04 19.73 74.55
CA PHE A 635 -32.96 18.41 75.21
C PHE A 635 -31.52 17.99 75.51
N MET A 636 -31.27 17.46 76.72
CA MET A 636 -30.04 16.74 77.06
C MET A 636 -30.44 15.45 77.78
N PHE A 637 -30.52 14.34 77.04
CA PHE A 637 -30.72 13.00 77.62
C PHE A 637 -30.35 11.91 76.60
N VAL A 638 -29.91 10.75 77.11
CA VAL A 638 -29.61 9.49 76.37
C VAL A 638 -28.51 9.57 75.30
N PHE A 639 -27.24 9.63 75.73
CA PHE A 639 -26.13 8.89 75.10
C PHE A 639 -24.82 8.98 75.93
N LEU A 640 -24.74 8.36 77.13
CA LEU A 640 -23.44 8.16 77.82
C LEU A 640 -23.38 7.15 78.99
N VAL A 641 -24.17 6.07 78.99
CA VAL A 641 -23.87 4.87 79.83
C VAL A 641 -24.20 3.60 79.06
N PHE A 642 -23.19 2.94 78.50
CA PHE A 642 -23.06 1.47 78.33
C PHE A 642 -21.85 1.17 77.43
N ASN A 643 -20.67 0.96 78.05
CA ASN A 643 -19.56 0.10 77.57
C ASN A 643 -18.35 0.27 78.49
N PHE A 644 -18.30 -0.51 79.58
CA PHE A 644 -17.08 -1.02 80.25
C PHE A 644 -17.47 -1.76 81.53
N PHE A 645 -17.58 -3.09 81.47
CA PHE A 645 -16.76 -4.01 82.28
C PHE A 645 -17.02 -5.46 81.86
N SER A 646 -16.03 -6.33 82.08
CA SER A 646 -16.04 -7.76 81.72
C SER A 646 -16.17 -8.63 82.97
N PHE A 647 -16.84 -9.79 82.89
CA PHE A 647 -16.23 -11.12 83.08
C PHE A 647 -17.26 -12.28 83.10
N ARG A 648 -16.83 -13.45 82.58
CA ARG A 648 -17.26 -14.84 82.89
C ARG A 648 -18.76 -15.14 83.16
N ASN A 649 -19.31 -16.05 82.36
CA ASN A 649 -18.95 -17.48 82.44
C ASN A 649 -18.85 -18.10 81.04
#